data_AF-A0A942PK98-F1
#
_entry.id   AF-A0A942PK98-F1
#
_cell.length_a   1.000
_cell.length_b   1.000
_cell.length_c   1.000
_cell.angle_alpha   90.00
_cell.angle_beta   90.00
_cell.angle_gamma   90.00
#
_symmetry.space_group_name_H-M   'P 1'
#
loop_
_entity.id
_entity.type
_entity.pdbx_description
1 polymer ?
#
loop_
_entity_poly.entity_id
_entity_poly.type
_entity_poly.pdbx_seq_one_letter_code
_entity_poly.pdbx_strand_id
1 'polypeptide(L)'
;MNPLNPIATRTTEEGTFIFVEQEDTQKIYAQIPNAEPLVPVSLPEETEMQSVTAAKIQNLLQSCYWQPVYEPETNQVKLKALSPPIEKWTEKAYLPLSEEAITLCRADGKVSYAVANTLFTWDWETDSVDLEYTVKNGACITALAEGKDGSLIIGDEKGQLHVSGRVIPTGYDKSIEAIQHFHDSWGLIKYKYETEDEKGETVTKIGLMRISFTLGEKDIVSSLSLLPLNEKSCVLSDGTRALLDESTKKVQWRGFDQATGKFTKKLGFKVLEEGIEEVRLFSEMKLLFVHQDKKTLTLYDKHTGKSYKWEDHELWWRVYCESDSLSWLDNQTIAVGGLKGSVNSLKFYYESSLGKEPLISKRAGTWAVIKLLPLADGSIMHVTNTTPSGIHVVTREGEIAFSRDLEGNPVVTSLSQLANGFVAVKTSYPHSIRILQPHIKENKVAGSKEPEFASSLASLEGAFKRGDFYKARRFYKQAKKLQADSDVPSQISLIYLKRSLNKKLYRELLLELFSSQTKKEVSNNKLKNEITQLKDKPCKKRLFVGEGTFSFTEAFITKHQFTHTRLASSIVATELAVPAEKKQETLERAARLRERGVTVLFGIDAQTLHSHPFFKGKRFKRIHWNCPFTKEGVSQDKFRHVIPNFFSSCVQLQQRGDRIHVSLMQEKEGDYWKKRQIENPIVLGATQAGYRLIRKRQFGSERYPDYQHAKTSGAEHSSERQREFVFEKTDRSPIKLEDESSGCKALLKRAEALKDPNQKEYKIKKHTKNSAKPSQSEGCYFDCSTDEDSSDGYDSD
;
A
#
# COMPACT_ATOMS: atom_id res chain seq x y z
N MET A 1 23.68 -15.32 8.31
CA MET A 1 23.22 -13.92 8.36
C MET A 1 21.78 -13.92 8.80
N ASN A 2 21.46 -13.11 9.80
CA ASN A 2 20.12 -13.05 10.40
C ASN A 2 19.11 -12.56 9.34
N PRO A 3 17.87 -13.06 9.36
CA PRO A 3 16.81 -12.61 8.45
C PRO A 3 16.58 -11.09 8.56
N LEU A 4 16.57 -10.43 7.39
CA LEU A 4 16.30 -9.01 7.23
C LEU A 4 14.86 -8.81 6.74
N ASN A 5 14.09 -8.01 7.46
CA ASN A 5 12.71 -7.65 7.15
C ASN A 5 12.66 -6.26 6.50
N PRO A 6 12.23 -6.14 5.24
CA PRO A 6 12.16 -4.85 4.57
C PRO A 6 11.06 -3.95 5.17
N ILE A 7 11.37 -2.66 5.34
CA ILE A 7 10.52 -1.66 5.99
C ILE A 7 9.94 -0.68 4.95
N ALA A 8 10.81 -0.01 4.20
CA ALA A 8 10.45 1.08 3.28
C ALA A 8 11.57 1.33 2.25
N THR A 9 11.22 1.97 1.13
CA THR A 9 12.18 2.47 0.14
C THR A 9 11.98 3.98 -0.06
N ARG A 10 13.07 4.75 -0.13
CA ARG A 10 13.02 6.19 -0.38
C ARG A 10 14.09 6.59 -1.39
N THR A 11 13.68 7.30 -2.44
CA THR A 11 14.59 7.87 -3.43
C THR A 11 14.79 9.35 -3.14
N THR A 12 16.05 9.77 -3.05
CA THR A 12 16.47 11.18 -2.91
C THR A 12 17.41 11.52 -4.08
N GLU A 13 17.90 12.77 -4.14
CA GLU A 13 18.94 13.16 -5.11
C GLU A 13 20.24 12.37 -4.94
N GLU A 14 20.53 11.88 -3.73
CA GLU A 14 21.70 11.04 -3.42
C GLU A 14 21.54 9.59 -3.89
N GLY A 15 20.31 9.17 -4.23
CA GLY A 15 19.96 7.87 -4.76
C GLY A 15 18.85 7.17 -3.96
N THR A 16 18.68 5.85 -4.20
CA THR A 16 17.63 5.06 -3.52
C THR A 16 18.15 4.35 -2.27
N PHE A 17 17.53 4.64 -1.14
CA PHE A 17 17.77 4.01 0.16
C PHE A 17 16.73 2.92 0.43
N ILE A 18 17.18 1.74 0.85
CA ILE A 18 16.31 0.60 1.20
C ILE A 18 16.45 0.30 2.69
N PHE A 19 15.36 0.44 3.45
CA PHE A 19 15.35 0.25 4.90
C PHE A 19 14.95 -1.18 5.26
N VAL A 20 15.71 -1.81 6.15
CA VAL A 20 15.54 -3.18 6.61
C VAL A 20 15.70 -3.28 8.12
N GLU A 21 14.89 -4.12 8.77
CA GLU A 21 14.96 -4.48 10.18
C GLU A 21 15.65 -5.84 10.32
N GLN A 22 16.53 -5.98 11.30
CA GLN A 22 17.15 -7.27 11.64
C GLN A 22 16.32 -7.99 12.72
N GLU A 23 15.79 -9.19 12.41
CA GLU A 23 14.80 -9.89 13.25
C GLU A 23 15.21 -10.10 14.72
N ASP A 24 16.51 -10.32 14.99
CA ASP A 24 16.98 -10.64 16.35
C ASP A 24 17.31 -9.42 17.22
N THR A 25 17.39 -8.22 16.62
CA THR A 25 17.91 -7.03 17.32
C THR A 25 16.94 -5.85 17.31
N GLN A 26 15.86 -5.90 16.53
CA GLN A 26 14.97 -4.75 16.23
C GLN A 26 15.73 -3.50 15.75
N LYS A 27 16.98 -3.66 15.31
CA LYS A 27 17.79 -2.58 14.77
C LYS A 27 17.47 -2.38 13.30
N ILE A 28 17.39 -1.12 12.92
CA ILE A 28 17.05 -0.71 11.56
C ILE A 28 18.32 -0.27 10.84
N TYR A 29 18.47 -0.78 9.63
CA TYR A 29 19.58 -0.49 8.73
C TYR A 29 19.04 0.02 7.40
N ALA A 30 19.84 0.80 6.70
CA ALA A 30 19.58 1.26 5.35
C ALA A 30 20.69 0.77 4.42
N GLN A 31 20.29 0.24 3.27
CA GLN A 31 21.18 0.04 2.13
C GLN A 31 21.29 1.37 1.39
N ILE A 32 22.52 1.88 1.27
CA ILE A 32 22.83 3.12 0.57
C ILE A 32 23.01 2.89 -0.94
N PRO A 33 22.77 3.92 -1.76
CA PRO A 33 23.02 3.85 -3.20
C PRO A 33 24.49 3.51 -3.49
N ASN A 34 24.73 2.51 -4.33
CA ASN A 34 26.08 2.11 -4.80
C ASN A 34 27.07 1.58 -3.73
N ALA A 35 26.61 1.20 -2.52
CA ALA A 35 27.47 0.66 -1.46
C ALA A 35 26.93 -0.68 -0.90
N GLU A 36 27.84 -1.61 -0.58
CA GLU A 36 27.50 -2.97 -0.12
C GLU A 36 27.22 -3.13 1.39
N PRO A 37 27.77 -2.35 2.34
CA PRO A 37 27.41 -2.53 3.74
C PRO A 37 26.06 -1.89 4.08
N LEU A 38 25.26 -2.62 4.87
CA LEU A 38 24.10 -2.06 5.55
C LEU A 38 24.57 -1.07 6.61
N VAL A 39 24.01 0.13 6.56
CA VAL A 39 24.38 1.25 7.41
C VAL A 39 23.30 1.44 8.48
N PRO A 40 23.65 1.59 9.77
CA PRO A 40 22.65 1.82 10.81
C PRO A 40 21.86 3.11 10.55
N VAL A 41 20.57 3.08 10.87
CA VAL A 41 19.67 4.22 10.73
C VAL A 41 19.46 4.88 12.09
N SER A 42 19.63 6.20 12.14
CA SER A 42 19.38 7.00 13.33
C SER A 42 18.37 8.13 13.05
N LEU A 43 17.62 8.48 14.09
CA LEU A 43 16.80 9.69 14.14
C LEU A 43 17.65 10.87 14.66
N PRO A 44 17.27 12.14 14.42
CA PRO A 44 18.04 13.29 14.89
C PRO A 44 18.26 13.28 16.41
N GLU A 45 19.37 13.90 16.85
CA GLU A 45 19.86 13.98 18.24
C GLU A 45 18.82 14.47 19.26
N GLU A 46 17.77 15.17 18.83
CA GLU A 46 16.67 15.63 19.69
C GLU A 46 15.67 14.53 20.11
N THR A 47 15.86 13.27 19.68
CA THR A 47 15.01 12.11 20.03
C THR A 47 15.76 10.99 20.76
N GLU A 48 16.93 11.29 21.35
CA GLU A 48 17.89 10.32 21.91
C GLU A 48 17.42 9.36 23.02
N MET A 49 16.14 9.37 23.40
CA MET A 49 15.56 8.35 24.30
C MET A 49 14.53 7.41 23.65
N GLN A 50 14.28 7.51 22.34
CA GLN A 50 13.21 6.74 21.69
C GLN A 50 13.77 5.56 20.89
N SER A 51 13.27 4.34 21.16
CA SER A 51 13.54 3.18 20.30
C SER A 51 13.02 3.45 18.88
N VAL A 52 13.86 3.20 17.88
CA VAL A 52 13.51 3.37 16.47
C VAL A 52 12.78 2.10 16.02
N THR A 53 11.46 2.15 15.87
CA THR A 53 10.67 1.01 15.39
C THR A 53 10.47 1.04 13.88
N ALA A 54 10.26 -0.14 13.27
CA ALA A 54 10.04 -0.26 11.82
C ALA A 54 8.83 0.56 11.34
N ALA A 55 7.73 0.53 12.11
CA ALA A 55 6.53 1.32 11.84
C ALA A 55 6.84 2.84 11.84
N LYS A 56 7.65 3.30 12.80
CA LYS A 56 8.02 4.72 12.90
C LYS A 56 8.83 5.19 11.71
N ILE A 57 9.85 4.43 11.29
CA ILE A 57 10.63 4.73 10.09
C ILE A 57 9.75 4.71 8.84
N GLN A 58 8.86 3.73 8.73
CA GLN A 58 7.94 3.63 7.60
C GLN A 58 7.03 4.86 7.49
N ASN A 59 6.49 5.34 8.60
CA ASN A 59 5.59 6.50 8.62
C ASN A 59 6.35 7.80 8.32
N LEU A 60 7.54 7.99 8.93
CA LEU A 60 8.40 9.14 8.65
C LEU A 60 8.77 9.21 7.15
N LEU A 61 9.13 8.08 6.55
CA LEU A 61 9.49 8.00 5.13
C LEU A 61 8.29 8.07 4.18
N GLN A 62 7.08 7.75 4.64
CA GLN A 62 5.84 8.03 3.91
C GLN A 62 5.56 9.52 3.86
N SER A 63 5.97 10.26 4.89
CA SER A 63 5.85 11.71 4.87
C SER A 63 6.76 12.33 3.79
N CYS A 64 6.27 13.41 3.19
CA CYS A 64 7.02 14.25 2.27
C CYS A 64 8.18 15.00 2.94
N TYR A 65 8.20 15.02 4.29
CA TYR A 65 9.02 15.91 5.10
C TYR A 65 10.25 15.26 5.71
N TRP A 66 10.51 13.98 5.45
CA TRP A 66 11.72 13.33 5.91
C TRP A 66 12.44 12.67 4.74
N GLN A 67 13.76 12.86 4.68
CA GLN A 67 14.62 12.19 3.72
C GLN A 67 15.83 11.57 4.42
N PRO A 68 16.26 10.37 3.98
CA PRO A 68 17.55 9.85 4.37
C PRO A 68 18.68 10.68 3.80
N VAL A 69 19.67 10.94 4.63
CA VAL A 69 20.96 11.49 4.25
C VAL A 69 22.02 10.56 4.79
N TYR A 70 22.92 10.10 3.91
CA TYR A 70 24.06 9.30 4.34
C TYR A 70 25.15 10.22 4.89
N GLU A 71 25.64 9.94 6.10
CA GLU A 71 26.75 10.65 6.72
C GLU A 71 28.01 9.76 6.68
N PRO A 72 28.97 10.02 5.77
CA PRO A 72 30.15 9.18 5.61
C PRO A 72 31.05 9.16 6.85
N GLU A 73 31.09 10.25 7.60
CA GLU A 73 31.95 10.43 8.78
C GLU A 73 31.55 9.50 9.94
N THR A 74 30.25 9.31 10.14
CA THR A 74 29.70 8.46 11.20
C THR A 74 29.30 7.08 10.71
N ASN A 75 29.34 6.86 9.39
CA ASN A 75 28.81 5.67 8.71
C ASN A 75 27.40 5.35 9.20
N GLN A 76 26.50 6.34 9.14
CA GLN A 76 25.09 6.24 9.51
C GLN A 76 24.18 6.87 8.44
N VAL A 77 22.96 6.38 8.30
CA VAL A 77 21.90 7.07 7.55
C VAL A 77 21.02 7.81 8.55
N LYS A 78 21.07 9.14 8.53
CA LYS A 78 20.20 9.98 9.37
C LYS A 78 18.95 10.33 8.58
N LEU A 79 17.77 10.16 9.19
CA LEU A 79 16.57 10.78 8.66
C LEU A 79 16.61 12.26 9.01
N LYS A 80 16.74 13.13 8.00
CA LYS A 80 16.68 14.57 8.16
C LYS A 80 15.30 15.06 7.74
N ALA A 81 14.72 15.92 8.57
CA ALA A 81 13.53 16.64 8.17
C ALA A 81 13.90 17.54 6.97
N LEU A 82 13.17 17.40 5.88
CA LEU A 82 13.16 18.34 4.78
C LEU A 82 11.87 19.15 4.83
N SER A 83 12.01 20.42 4.49
CA SER A 83 10.92 21.35 4.33
C SER A 83 10.72 21.69 2.85
N PRO A 84 10.35 20.74 1.98
CA PRO A 84 10.15 21.06 0.58
C PRO A 84 8.92 21.99 0.47
N PRO A 85 8.99 23.05 -0.34
CA PRO A 85 7.92 24.02 -0.42
C PRO A 85 6.63 23.36 -0.95
N ILE A 86 5.57 23.42 -0.15
CA ILE A 86 4.25 22.95 -0.56
C ILE A 86 3.63 23.98 -1.50
N GLU A 87 3.27 23.56 -2.71
CA GLU A 87 2.65 24.42 -3.72
C GLU A 87 1.15 24.60 -3.46
N LYS A 88 0.47 23.53 -3.02
CA LYS A 88 -0.98 23.53 -2.80
C LYS A 88 -1.39 22.40 -1.87
N TRP A 89 -2.58 22.54 -1.29
CA TRP A 89 -3.24 21.48 -0.53
C TRP A 89 -4.55 21.05 -1.20
N THR A 90 -4.88 19.77 -1.16
CA THR A 90 -6.13 19.23 -1.74
C THR A 90 -6.85 18.32 -0.77
N GLU A 91 -8.18 18.39 -0.73
CA GLU A 91 -8.98 17.43 0.04
C GLU A 91 -8.93 16.04 -0.60
N LYS A 92 -8.71 15.02 0.22
CA LYS A 92 -8.58 13.62 -0.19
C LYS A 92 -9.68 12.71 0.31
N ALA A 93 -10.15 12.95 1.53
CA ALA A 93 -11.19 12.14 2.15
C ALA A 93 -12.07 13.00 3.05
N TYR A 94 -13.31 12.54 3.23
CA TYR A 94 -14.35 13.19 4.02
C TYR A 94 -15.13 12.12 4.76
N LEU A 95 -15.26 12.25 6.08
CA LEU A 95 -16.09 11.38 6.89
C LEU A 95 -17.08 12.21 7.71
N PRO A 96 -18.40 12.05 7.50
CA PRO A 96 -19.41 12.65 8.36
C PRO A 96 -19.41 11.96 9.74
N LEU A 97 -19.56 12.74 10.80
CA LEU A 97 -19.55 12.26 12.18
C LEU A 97 -20.84 12.67 12.90
N SER A 98 -21.17 11.98 13.99
CA SER A 98 -22.19 12.45 14.93
C SER A 98 -21.67 13.62 15.78
N GLU A 99 -22.57 14.41 16.34
CA GLU A 99 -22.23 15.55 17.21
C GLU A 99 -21.36 15.14 18.40
N GLU A 100 -21.68 14.00 19.01
CA GLU A 100 -21.00 13.45 20.18
C GLU A 100 -19.68 12.72 19.85
N ALA A 101 -19.26 12.68 18.57
CA ALA A 101 -18.13 11.87 18.16
C ALA A 101 -16.80 12.43 18.68
N ILE A 102 -16.09 11.64 19.49
CA ILE A 102 -14.73 11.92 19.94
C ILE A 102 -13.76 11.30 18.94
N THR A 103 -12.66 11.97 18.64
CA THR A 103 -11.75 11.59 17.54
C THR A 103 -10.30 11.65 18.00
N LEU A 104 -9.48 10.71 17.54
CA LEU A 104 -8.06 10.63 17.79
C LEU A 104 -7.34 10.31 16.47
N CYS A 105 -6.40 11.16 16.06
CA CYS A 105 -5.50 10.86 14.94
C CYS A 105 -4.38 9.96 15.47
N ARG A 106 -4.21 8.78 14.87
CA ARG A 106 -3.27 7.76 15.32
C ARG A 106 -1.89 7.93 14.70
N ALA A 107 -0.87 7.42 15.37
CA ALA A 107 0.50 7.38 14.89
C ALA A 107 0.68 6.55 13.59
N ASP A 108 -0.21 5.59 13.33
CA ASP A 108 -0.25 4.80 12.08
C ASP A 108 -0.88 5.54 10.89
N GLY A 109 -1.34 6.78 11.09
CA GLY A 109 -1.97 7.61 10.07
C GLY A 109 -3.48 7.42 9.93
N LYS A 110 -4.10 6.49 10.68
CA LYS A 110 -5.55 6.29 10.70
C LYS A 110 -6.23 7.25 11.69
N VAL A 111 -7.56 7.30 11.64
CA VAL A 111 -8.36 8.10 12.57
C VAL A 111 -9.28 7.19 13.37
N SER A 112 -9.08 7.12 14.69
CA SER A 112 -10.04 6.50 15.59
C SER A 112 -11.13 7.49 15.98
N TYR A 113 -12.38 7.06 16.02
CA TYR A 113 -13.47 7.86 16.54
C TYR A 113 -14.47 7.01 17.33
N ALA A 114 -14.98 7.57 18.41
CA ALA A 114 -15.95 6.91 19.27
C ALA A 114 -17.34 7.54 19.11
N VAL A 115 -18.36 6.69 19.09
CA VAL A 115 -19.77 7.07 19.12
C VAL A 115 -20.44 6.27 20.23
N ALA A 116 -21.01 6.97 21.21
CA ALA A 116 -21.52 6.36 22.44
C ALA A 116 -20.49 5.41 23.08
N ASN A 117 -20.82 4.13 23.25
CA ASN A 117 -19.96 3.12 23.88
C ASN A 117 -19.04 2.37 22.90
N THR A 118 -18.97 2.79 21.64
CA THR A 118 -18.31 2.05 20.57
C THR A 118 -17.22 2.87 19.89
N LEU A 119 -16.07 2.25 19.69
CA LEU A 119 -14.89 2.83 19.04
C LEU A 119 -14.67 2.19 17.67
N PHE A 120 -14.51 3.07 16.68
CA PHE A 120 -14.19 2.72 15.30
C PHE A 120 -12.83 3.27 14.92
N THR A 121 -12.17 2.64 13.95
CA THR A 121 -11.01 3.19 13.28
C THR A 121 -11.25 3.27 11.79
N TRP A 122 -11.15 4.48 11.25
CA TRP A 122 -11.26 4.78 9.83
C TRP A 122 -9.88 4.80 9.18
N ASP A 123 -9.69 3.88 8.24
CA ASP A 123 -8.62 3.91 7.27
C ASP A 123 -9.10 4.70 6.05
N TRP A 124 -8.76 5.99 6.02
CA TRP A 124 -9.19 6.91 4.98
C TRP A 124 -8.52 6.66 3.62
N GLU A 125 -7.45 5.86 3.54
CA GLU A 125 -6.81 5.49 2.27
C GLU A 125 -7.62 4.44 1.51
N THR A 126 -8.16 3.46 2.25
CA THR A 126 -9.01 2.38 1.71
C THR A 126 -10.50 2.68 1.83
N ASP A 127 -10.85 3.76 2.53
CA ASP A 127 -12.21 4.12 2.94
C ASP A 127 -12.92 2.98 3.69
N SER A 128 -12.17 2.28 4.54
CA SER A 128 -12.69 1.20 5.38
C SER A 128 -12.81 1.65 6.84
N VAL A 129 -13.87 1.21 7.50
CA VAL A 129 -14.12 1.46 8.92
C VAL A 129 -14.13 0.13 9.65
N ASP A 130 -13.21 -0.02 10.59
CA ASP A 130 -13.09 -1.20 11.43
C ASP A 130 -13.69 -0.93 12.82
N LEU A 131 -14.51 -1.86 13.31
CA LEU A 131 -14.95 -1.86 14.70
C LEU A 131 -13.79 -2.32 15.58
N GLU A 132 -13.27 -1.43 16.43
CA GLU A 132 -12.08 -1.72 17.22
C GLU A 132 -12.41 -2.16 18.64
N TYR A 133 -13.38 -1.51 19.27
CA TYR A 133 -13.75 -1.82 20.65
C TYR A 133 -15.18 -1.40 20.99
N THR A 134 -15.85 -2.17 21.86
CA THR A 134 -17.14 -1.79 22.44
C THR A 134 -17.08 -1.98 23.95
N VAL A 135 -17.43 -0.93 24.69
CA VAL A 135 -17.48 -0.97 26.16
C VAL A 135 -18.65 -1.86 26.58
N LYS A 136 -18.33 -2.99 27.24
CA LYS A 136 -19.31 -4.05 27.59
C LYS A 136 -20.40 -3.63 28.57
N ASN A 137 -20.11 -2.66 29.44
CA ASN A 137 -21.05 -2.19 30.48
C ASN A 137 -22.04 -1.11 29.97
N GLY A 138 -22.00 -0.82 28.66
CA GLY A 138 -22.83 0.19 28.00
C GLY A 138 -22.41 1.65 28.25
N ALA A 139 -21.33 1.90 28.99
CA ALA A 139 -20.86 3.25 29.29
C ALA A 139 -20.35 3.95 28.03
N CYS A 140 -20.72 5.22 27.88
CA CYS A 140 -20.22 6.07 26.80
C CYS A 140 -18.71 6.29 26.93
N ILE A 141 -18.01 6.24 25.80
CA ILE A 141 -16.60 6.58 25.69
C ILE A 141 -16.51 8.11 25.69
N THR A 142 -15.75 8.65 26.63
CA THR A 142 -15.63 10.09 26.88
C THR A 142 -14.21 10.63 26.69
N ALA A 143 -13.21 9.75 26.57
CA ALA A 143 -11.83 10.15 26.28
C ALA A 143 -11.08 9.08 25.47
N LEU A 144 -10.16 9.54 24.61
CA LEU A 144 -9.27 8.68 23.81
C LEU A 144 -7.83 9.19 23.91
N ALA A 145 -6.88 8.26 24.00
CA ALA A 145 -5.46 8.51 23.86
C ALA A 145 -4.76 7.30 23.22
N GLU A 146 -3.54 7.50 22.74
CA GLU A 146 -2.67 6.46 22.19
C GLU A 146 -1.41 6.33 23.06
N GLY A 147 -1.04 5.10 23.39
CA GLY A 147 0.23 4.77 24.04
C GLY A 147 1.39 4.83 23.05
N LYS A 148 2.63 4.86 23.55
CA LYS A 148 3.83 4.91 22.68
C LYS A 148 3.99 3.69 21.77
N ASP A 149 3.40 2.56 22.13
CA ASP A 149 3.37 1.33 21.36
C ASP A 149 2.23 1.29 20.32
N GLY A 150 1.42 2.35 20.21
CA GLY A 150 0.24 2.42 19.34
C GLY A 150 -1.03 1.81 19.93
N SER A 151 -0.99 1.36 21.20
CA SER A 151 -2.16 0.85 21.90
C SER A 151 -3.15 1.96 22.22
N LEU A 152 -4.46 1.68 22.07
CA LEU A 152 -5.50 2.64 22.42
C LEU A 152 -5.84 2.58 23.90
N ILE A 153 -5.93 3.76 24.50
CA ILE A 153 -6.31 3.99 25.88
C ILE A 153 -7.66 4.74 25.85
N ILE A 154 -8.70 4.07 26.34
CA ILE A 154 -10.08 4.55 26.24
C ILE A 154 -10.58 4.86 27.64
N GLY A 155 -11.16 6.04 27.86
CA GLY A 155 -11.83 6.40 29.11
C GLY A 155 -13.33 6.44 28.92
N ASP A 156 -14.08 5.94 29.90
CA ASP A 156 -15.55 5.95 29.90
C ASP A 156 -16.15 6.95 30.91
N GLU A 157 -17.45 7.20 30.75
CA GLU A 157 -18.24 8.10 31.62
C GLU A 157 -18.35 7.61 33.07
N LYS A 158 -18.02 6.34 33.34
CA LYS A 158 -18.06 5.70 34.67
C LYS A 158 -16.71 5.71 35.37
N GLY A 159 -15.69 6.35 34.80
CA GLY A 159 -14.37 6.41 35.42
C GLY A 159 -13.53 5.15 35.22
N GLN A 160 -13.80 4.36 34.18
CA GLN A 160 -13.01 3.17 33.84
C GLN A 160 -12.10 3.45 32.64
N LEU A 161 -10.89 2.90 32.69
CA LEU A 161 -9.98 2.88 31.56
C LEU A 161 -10.01 1.51 30.88
N HIS A 162 -10.08 1.50 29.56
CA HIS A 162 -9.93 0.30 28.75
C HIS A 162 -8.63 0.37 27.96
N VAL A 163 -7.71 -0.55 28.25
CA VAL A 163 -6.39 -0.63 27.61
C VAL A 163 -6.13 -2.08 27.21
N SER A 164 -5.85 -2.32 25.93
CA SER A 164 -5.55 -3.66 25.40
C SER A 164 -6.57 -4.74 25.81
N GLY A 165 -7.87 -4.39 25.75
CA GLY A 165 -8.97 -5.29 26.11
C GLY A 165 -9.18 -5.54 27.60
N ARG A 166 -8.43 -4.86 28.47
CA ARG A 166 -8.57 -4.93 29.94
C ARG A 166 -9.27 -3.68 30.47
N VAL A 167 -10.03 -3.85 31.55
CA VAL A 167 -10.68 -2.75 32.27
C VAL A 167 -9.87 -2.44 33.53
N ILE A 168 -9.43 -1.20 33.68
CA ILE A 168 -8.68 -0.68 34.82
C ILE A 168 -9.60 0.30 35.55
N PRO A 169 -10.11 -0.04 36.75
CA PRO A 169 -10.89 0.90 37.54
C PRO A 169 -9.96 1.98 38.10
N THR A 170 -10.35 3.25 37.95
CA THR A 170 -9.60 4.38 38.52
C THR A 170 -9.81 4.54 40.02
N GLY A 171 -10.86 3.91 40.57
CA GLY A 171 -11.34 4.14 41.94
C GLY A 171 -12.13 5.45 42.10
N TYR A 172 -12.41 6.14 41.00
CA TYR A 172 -13.19 7.37 40.97
C TYR A 172 -14.33 7.24 39.95
N ASP A 173 -15.55 6.98 40.44
CA ASP A 173 -16.73 6.67 39.62
C ASP A 173 -17.33 7.93 38.95
N LYS A 174 -16.51 8.67 38.19
CA LYS A 174 -16.89 9.87 37.45
C LYS A 174 -16.23 9.89 36.06
N SER A 175 -16.88 10.60 35.14
CA SER A 175 -16.48 10.70 33.73
C SER A 175 -15.02 11.13 33.53
N ILE A 176 -14.31 10.38 32.69
CA ILE A 176 -12.96 10.71 32.23
C ILE A 176 -13.08 11.66 31.03
N GLU A 177 -12.57 12.88 31.16
CA GLU A 177 -12.68 13.94 30.14
C GLU A 177 -11.49 13.98 29.18
N ALA A 178 -10.31 13.61 29.66
CA ALA A 178 -9.10 13.59 28.84
C ALA A 178 -8.07 12.63 29.44
N ILE A 179 -7.20 12.10 28.59
CA ILE A 179 -6.12 11.21 28.96
C ILE A 179 -4.84 11.77 28.35
N GLN A 180 -3.82 12.00 29.18
CA GLN A 180 -2.49 12.42 28.76
C GLN A 180 -1.49 11.31 29.11
N HIS A 181 -1.04 10.59 28.09
CA HIS A 181 0.01 9.57 28.20
C HIS A 181 1.39 10.25 28.16
N PHE A 182 2.27 9.96 29.14
CA PHE A 182 3.62 10.54 29.18
C PHE A 182 4.73 9.49 29.40
N HIS A 183 4.40 8.27 29.85
CA HIS A 183 5.34 7.17 30.03
C HIS A 183 4.68 5.84 29.67
N ASP A 184 5.47 4.87 29.27
CA ASP A 184 5.08 3.51 28.81
C ASP A 184 4.16 2.74 29.79
N SER A 185 4.03 3.22 31.03
CA SER A 185 3.20 2.61 32.06
C SER A 185 2.41 3.63 32.87
N TRP A 186 2.51 4.93 32.56
CA TRP A 186 1.90 5.99 33.38
C TRP A 186 1.24 7.07 32.53
N GLY A 187 0.10 7.55 33.01
CA GLY A 187 -0.62 8.66 32.42
C GLY A 187 -1.33 9.51 33.46
N LEU A 188 -1.80 10.67 33.00
CA LEU A 188 -2.72 11.52 33.72
C LEU A 188 -4.11 11.41 33.09
N ILE A 189 -5.12 11.32 33.93
CA ILE A 189 -6.52 11.43 33.51
C ILE A 189 -7.13 12.68 34.12
N LYS A 190 -7.95 13.36 33.34
CA LYS A 190 -8.74 14.51 33.74
C LYS A 190 -10.17 14.03 33.97
N TYR A 191 -10.79 14.38 35.09
CA TYR A 191 -12.15 13.97 35.43
C TYR A 191 -13.00 15.15 35.89
N LYS A 192 -14.31 15.08 35.69
CA LYS A 192 -15.26 16.05 36.29
C LYS A 192 -15.76 15.56 37.64
N TYR A 193 -15.95 16.48 38.57
CA TYR A 193 -16.56 16.20 39.86
C TYR A 193 -17.38 17.37 40.34
N GLU A 194 -18.41 17.11 41.13
CA GLU A 194 -19.30 18.14 41.67
C GLU A 194 -18.91 18.47 43.10
N THR A 195 -18.93 19.75 43.44
CA THR A 195 -18.73 20.26 44.81
C THR A 195 -19.65 21.43 45.03
N GLU A 196 -20.05 21.66 46.27
CA GLU A 196 -20.76 22.87 46.65
C GLU A 196 -19.78 24.04 46.74
N ASP A 197 -20.19 25.21 46.27
CA ASP A 197 -19.49 26.47 46.52
C ASP A 197 -19.82 27.05 47.90
N GLU A 198 -19.26 28.21 48.23
CA GLU A 198 -19.50 28.89 49.51
C GLU A 198 -20.96 29.31 49.74
N LYS A 199 -21.80 29.27 48.69
CA LYS A 199 -23.23 29.56 48.72
C LYS A 199 -24.11 28.31 48.73
N GLY A 200 -23.50 27.11 48.69
CA GLY A 200 -24.22 25.83 48.62
C GLY A 200 -24.70 25.47 47.22
N GLU A 201 -24.26 26.17 46.17
CA GLU A 201 -24.59 25.83 44.78
C GLU A 201 -23.65 24.73 44.27
N THR A 202 -24.21 23.73 43.58
CA THR A 202 -23.41 22.66 42.98
C THR A 202 -22.60 23.20 41.80
N VAL A 203 -21.28 23.17 41.93
CA VAL A 203 -20.32 23.57 40.89
C VAL A 203 -19.57 22.34 40.40
N THR A 204 -19.54 22.15 39.08
CA THR A 204 -18.69 21.15 38.45
C THR A 204 -17.24 21.65 38.41
N LYS A 205 -16.35 20.93 39.10
CA LYS A 205 -14.91 21.12 39.07
C LYS A 205 -14.24 20.03 38.25
N ILE A 206 -12.99 20.26 37.89
CA ILE A 206 -12.18 19.32 37.13
C ILE A 206 -10.98 18.92 37.98
N GLY A 207 -10.76 17.62 38.14
CA GLY A 207 -9.61 17.06 38.82
C GLY A 207 -8.65 16.38 37.86
N LEU A 208 -7.41 16.17 38.32
CA LEU A 208 -6.39 15.39 37.64
C LEU A 208 -5.99 14.21 38.52
N MET A 209 -5.92 13.02 37.94
CA MET A 209 -5.50 11.80 38.62
C MET A 209 -4.37 11.14 37.84
N ARG A 210 -3.38 10.61 38.57
CA ARG A 210 -2.33 9.77 38.02
C ARG A 210 -2.81 8.32 37.99
N ILE A 211 -2.51 7.62 36.90
CA ILE A 211 -2.83 6.20 36.77
C ILE A 211 -1.65 5.43 36.18
N SER A 212 -1.47 4.19 36.66
CA SER A 212 -0.60 3.21 36.03
C SER A 212 -1.41 2.35 35.06
N PHE A 213 -0.84 2.06 33.89
CA PHE A 213 -1.38 1.15 32.90
C PHE A 213 -0.91 -0.30 33.11
N THR A 214 0.08 -0.55 33.98
CA THR A 214 0.60 -1.89 34.30
C THR A 214 -0.06 -2.50 35.54
N LEU A 215 -0.23 -3.82 35.53
CA LEU A 215 -0.93 -4.59 36.56
C LEU A 215 -0.24 -4.49 37.93
N GLY A 216 -1.03 -4.09 38.93
CA GLY A 216 -0.92 -4.65 40.28
C GLY A 216 0.09 -3.98 41.19
N GLU A 217 -0.17 -2.75 41.60
CA GLU A 217 0.09 -2.37 42.98
C GLU A 217 -0.90 -1.33 43.46
N LYS A 218 -1.39 -1.53 44.68
CA LYS A 218 -2.33 -0.68 45.43
C LYS A 218 -1.68 0.66 45.83
N ASP A 219 -0.90 1.27 44.97
CA ASP A 219 -0.55 2.68 45.07
C ASP A 219 -1.64 3.50 44.36
N ILE A 220 -2.88 3.30 44.84
CA ILE A 220 -3.84 4.38 44.99
C ILE A 220 -3.16 5.34 45.98
N VAL A 221 -2.18 6.09 45.50
CA VAL A 221 -1.67 7.23 46.24
C VAL A 221 -2.79 8.23 46.18
N SER A 222 -3.66 8.12 47.18
CA SER A 222 -4.50 9.17 47.71
C SER A 222 -3.61 10.33 48.13
N SER A 223 -2.99 11.00 47.16
CA SER A 223 -2.92 12.44 47.21
C SER A 223 -3.90 12.91 46.16
N LEU A 224 -5.17 12.99 46.56
CA LEU A 224 -6.07 14.00 46.02
C LEU A 224 -5.37 15.34 46.24
N SER A 225 -4.48 15.73 45.34
CA SER A 225 -4.35 17.15 45.04
C SER A 225 -5.51 17.44 44.12
N LEU A 226 -6.72 17.53 44.70
CA LEU A 226 -7.77 18.36 44.14
C LEU A 226 -7.14 19.74 44.10
N LEU A 227 -6.55 20.09 42.97
CA LEU A 227 -6.13 21.45 42.77
C LEU A 227 -7.44 22.21 42.63
N PRO A 228 -7.67 23.25 43.46
CA PRO A 228 -8.80 24.13 43.24
C PRO A 228 -8.71 24.74 41.84
N LEU A 229 -9.78 25.41 41.41
CA LEU A 229 -10.10 25.98 40.09
C LEU A 229 -9.01 26.78 39.35
N ASN A 230 -7.82 26.87 39.92
CA ASN A 230 -6.80 27.87 39.78
C ASN A 230 -5.41 27.22 39.49
N GLU A 231 -5.38 25.90 39.31
CA GLU A 231 -4.27 24.99 38.98
C GLU A 231 -3.88 24.78 37.50
N LYS A 232 -3.26 25.70 36.74
CA LYS A 232 -2.75 25.32 35.39
C LYS A 232 -1.50 24.44 35.53
N SER A 233 -1.46 23.25 34.92
CA SER A 233 -0.30 22.36 35.03
C SER A 233 0.06 21.65 33.73
N CYS A 234 1.36 21.45 33.50
CA CYS A 234 1.91 20.72 32.36
C CYS A 234 2.90 19.65 32.84
N VAL A 235 2.99 18.55 32.09
CA VAL A 235 3.95 17.46 32.36
C VAL A 235 4.88 17.31 31.16
N LEU A 236 6.18 17.30 31.46
CA LEU A 236 7.25 17.05 30.51
C LEU A 236 7.41 15.54 30.26
N SER A 237 8.13 15.20 29.19
CA SER A 237 8.38 13.80 28.78
C SER A 237 9.07 12.96 29.87
N ASP A 238 9.94 13.59 30.67
CA ASP A 238 10.61 12.95 31.80
C ASP A 238 9.73 12.80 33.05
N GLY A 239 8.43 13.09 32.93
CA GLY A 239 7.45 13.04 33.99
C GLY A 239 7.46 14.27 34.90
N THR A 240 8.38 15.22 34.73
CA THR A 240 8.41 16.41 35.57
C THR A 240 7.20 17.29 35.32
N ARG A 241 6.58 17.73 36.41
CA ARG A 241 5.36 18.54 36.37
C ARG A 241 5.66 19.98 36.75
N ALA A 242 5.20 20.91 35.92
CA ALA A 242 5.09 22.33 36.26
C ALA A 242 3.67 22.66 36.70
N LEU A 243 3.54 23.35 37.83
CA LEU A 243 2.29 23.74 38.47
C LEU A 243 2.26 25.26 38.61
N LEU A 244 1.35 25.93 37.92
CA LEU A 244 1.10 27.36 38.09
C LEU A 244 0.08 27.56 39.21
N ASP A 245 0.54 27.99 40.38
CA ASP A 245 -0.35 28.44 41.44
C ASP A 245 -0.98 29.77 41.01
N GLU A 246 -2.27 29.80 40.67
CA GLU A 246 -2.92 31.05 40.24
C GLU A 246 -3.09 32.08 41.36
N SER A 247 -3.00 31.70 42.64
CA SER A 247 -3.07 32.69 43.73
C SER A 247 -1.78 33.49 43.82
N THR A 248 -0.63 32.83 43.67
CA THR A 248 0.69 33.46 43.72
C THR A 248 1.23 33.86 42.35
N LYS A 249 0.65 33.33 41.27
CA LYS A 249 1.11 33.46 39.87
C LYS A 249 2.56 33.00 39.68
N LYS A 250 2.96 31.97 40.46
CA LYS A 250 4.30 31.36 40.44
C LYS A 250 4.22 29.92 39.95
N VAL A 251 5.26 29.50 39.24
CA VAL A 251 5.39 28.12 38.77
C VAL A 251 6.23 27.30 39.76
N GLN A 252 5.65 26.21 40.25
CA GLN A 252 6.30 25.23 41.10
C GLN A 252 6.61 23.95 40.32
N TRP A 253 7.76 23.35 40.57
CA TRP A 253 8.21 22.12 39.93
C TRP A 253 8.04 20.91 40.85
N ARG A 254 7.59 19.79 40.29
CA ARG A 254 7.60 18.47 40.96
C ARG A 254 8.27 17.45 40.05
N GLY A 255 9.34 16.83 40.52
CA GLY A 255 10.04 15.76 39.80
C GLY A 255 9.28 14.45 39.90
N PHE A 256 9.39 13.59 38.87
CA PHE A 256 8.84 12.24 38.88
C PHE A 256 9.94 11.24 39.23
N ASP A 257 9.78 10.53 40.34
CA ASP A 257 10.65 9.42 40.70
C ASP A 257 10.09 8.13 40.10
N GLN A 258 10.78 7.55 39.13
CA GLN A 258 10.37 6.34 38.43
C GLN A 258 10.39 5.11 39.34
N ALA A 259 11.29 5.05 40.33
CA ALA A 259 11.46 3.89 41.21
C ALA A 259 10.37 3.82 42.28
N THR A 260 9.97 4.98 42.81
CA THR A 260 8.88 5.06 43.80
C THR A 260 7.52 5.40 43.17
N GLY A 261 7.50 5.73 41.88
CA GLY A 261 6.32 6.20 41.15
C GLY A 261 5.78 7.55 41.64
N LYS A 262 6.42 8.23 42.61
CA LYS A 262 5.87 9.40 43.30
C LYS A 262 6.44 10.71 42.77
N PHE A 263 5.60 11.76 42.80
CA PHE A 263 6.08 13.12 42.58
C PHE A 263 6.82 13.60 43.83
N THR A 264 8.12 13.86 43.72
CA THR A 264 8.91 14.35 44.85
C THR A 264 8.78 15.88 44.96
N LYS A 265 8.65 16.37 46.19
CA LYS A 265 8.58 17.82 46.50
C LYS A 265 9.93 18.53 46.29
N LYS A 266 10.96 17.83 45.84
CA LYS A 266 12.36 18.25 45.97
C LYS A 266 13.19 17.86 44.75
N LEU A 267 13.37 18.82 43.85
CA LEU A 267 14.68 19.11 43.29
C LEU A 267 14.86 20.63 43.33
N GLY A 268 16.05 21.09 43.68
CA GLY A 268 16.41 22.50 43.90
C GLY A 268 16.34 23.37 42.64
N PHE A 269 15.15 23.52 42.07
CA PHE A 269 14.89 24.40 40.95
C PHE A 269 14.27 25.70 41.49
N LYS A 270 14.92 26.82 41.15
CA LYS A 270 14.45 28.18 41.46
C LYS A 270 12.98 28.33 41.06
N VAL A 271 12.20 29.03 41.88
CA VAL A 271 11.02 29.75 41.40
C VAL A 271 11.53 30.66 40.28
N LEU A 272 11.21 30.32 39.03
CA LEU A 272 11.86 30.96 37.89
C LEU A 272 11.30 32.35 37.63
N GLU A 273 9.97 32.53 37.66
CA GLU A 273 9.34 33.81 37.29
C GLU A 273 8.02 34.06 38.06
N GLU A 274 7.74 35.35 38.34
CA GLU A 274 6.51 35.86 38.98
C GLU A 274 5.63 36.55 37.94
N GLY A 275 4.31 36.54 38.12
CA GLY A 275 3.38 37.21 37.21
C GLY A 275 2.97 36.37 36.00
N ILE A 276 2.96 35.05 36.11
CA ILE A 276 2.54 34.14 35.03
C ILE A 276 1.02 33.94 35.05
N GLU A 277 0.34 34.16 33.92
CA GLU A 277 -1.09 33.86 33.70
C GLU A 277 -1.30 32.46 33.09
N GLU A 278 -0.32 31.91 32.37
CA GLU A 278 -0.43 30.59 31.73
C GLU A 278 0.91 29.87 31.56
N VAL A 279 0.89 28.54 31.70
CA VAL A 279 2.00 27.64 31.40
C VAL A 279 1.58 26.67 30.31
N ARG A 280 2.43 26.48 29.30
CA ARG A 280 2.23 25.52 28.21
C ARG A 280 3.48 24.68 27.97
N LEU A 281 3.26 23.44 27.52
CA LEU A 281 4.32 22.58 27.02
C LEU A 281 4.79 23.12 25.66
N PHE A 282 6.08 23.33 25.46
CA PHE A 282 6.66 23.78 24.18
C PHE A 282 7.33 22.62 23.43
N SER A 283 8.08 21.79 24.14
CA SER A 283 8.63 20.54 23.60
C SER A 283 8.76 19.52 24.72
N GLU A 284 9.37 18.36 24.46
CA GLU A 284 9.60 17.32 25.46
C GLU A 284 10.23 17.85 26.76
N MET A 285 11.04 18.93 26.66
CA MET A 285 11.83 19.50 27.76
C MET A 285 11.75 21.03 27.90
N LYS A 286 10.95 21.74 27.10
CA LYS A 286 10.81 23.20 27.18
C LYS A 286 9.37 23.59 27.52
N LEU A 287 9.19 24.68 28.27
CA LEU A 287 7.90 25.26 28.64
C LEU A 287 7.79 26.70 28.18
N LEU A 288 6.58 27.13 27.86
CA LEU A 288 6.26 28.52 27.58
C LEU A 288 5.42 29.11 28.72
N PHE A 289 5.82 30.28 29.20
CA PHE A 289 5.11 31.07 30.20
C PHE A 289 4.52 32.32 29.54
N VAL A 290 3.22 32.52 29.74
CA VAL A 290 2.51 33.75 29.33
C VAL A 290 2.32 34.61 30.57
N HIS A 291 2.78 35.86 30.52
CA HIS A 291 2.76 36.78 31.66
C HIS A 291 1.48 37.62 31.73
N GLN A 292 1.09 38.03 32.93
CA GLN A 292 -0.12 38.82 33.23
C GLN A 292 -0.16 40.20 32.58
N ASP A 293 1.00 40.80 32.32
CA ASP A 293 1.14 42.12 31.66
C ASP A 293 0.57 42.16 30.23
N LYS A 294 0.26 40.97 29.75
CA LYS A 294 -0.25 40.63 28.47
C LYS A 294 0.64 40.92 27.27
N LYS A 295 1.93 41.12 27.53
CA LYS A 295 2.90 41.60 26.55
C LYS A 295 4.18 40.76 26.58
N THR A 296 4.37 39.98 27.64
CA THR A 296 5.57 39.19 27.83
C THR A 296 5.31 37.68 27.64
N LEU A 297 6.20 37.04 26.88
CA LEU A 297 6.33 35.59 26.76
C LEU A 297 7.72 35.16 27.24
N THR A 298 7.79 34.09 28.02
CA THR A 298 9.07 33.48 28.41
C THR A 298 9.12 32.01 28.01
N LEU A 299 10.06 31.62 27.15
CA LEU A 299 10.39 30.22 26.89
C LEU A 299 11.46 29.77 27.89
N TYR A 300 11.16 28.73 28.66
CA TYR A 300 12.06 28.11 29.60
C TYR A 300 12.50 26.75 29.08
N ASP A 301 13.80 26.55 28.94
CA ASP A 301 14.40 25.26 28.60
C ASP A 301 14.88 24.57 29.87
N LYS A 302 14.27 23.43 30.19
CA LYS A 302 14.63 22.67 31.38
C LYS A 302 15.98 22.00 31.25
N HIS A 303 16.36 21.54 30.05
CA HIS A 303 17.62 20.85 29.84
C HIS A 303 18.80 21.78 30.10
N THR A 304 18.73 23.00 29.57
CA THR A 304 19.80 24.00 29.71
C THR A 304 19.62 24.93 30.93
N GLY A 305 18.42 24.98 31.50
CA GLY A 305 18.05 25.90 32.58
C GLY A 305 17.93 27.36 32.14
N LYS A 306 17.97 27.64 30.83
CA LYS A 306 17.90 29.00 30.27
C LYS A 306 16.46 29.46 30.09
N SER A 307 16.22 30.76 30.25
CA SER A 307 14.97 31.41 29.88
C SER A 307 15.19 32.48 28.81
N TYR A 308 14.21 32.62 27.94
CA TYR A 308 14.21 33.48 26.76
C TYR A 308 12.94 34.33 26.81
N LYS A 309 13.09 35.64 26.95
CA LYS A 309 11.98 36.58 27.15
C LYS A 309 11.73 37.41 25.89
N TRP A 310 10.47 37.53 25.48
CA TRP A 310 10.02 38.45 24.43
C TRP A 310 8.99 39.41 25.01
N GLU A 311 9.13 40.70 24.71
CA GLU A 311 8.19 41.75 25.07
C GLU A 311 7.59 42.35 23.79
N ASP A 312 6.26 42.27 23.65
CA ASP A 312 5.52 42.83 22.52
C ASP A 312 4.43 43.77 23.04
N HIS A 313 4.70 45.08 22.97
CA HIS A 313 3.80 46.11 23.49
C HIS A 313 2.55 46.34 22.63
N GLU A 314 2.49 45.79 21.43
CA GLU A 314 1.39 45.99 20.46
C GLU A 314 0.37 44.84 20.45
N LEU A 315 0.59 43.78 21.23
CA LEU A 315 -0.32 42.64 21.30
C LEU A 315 -1.21 42.69 22.54
N TRP A 316 -2.50 42.45 22.31
CA TRP A 316 -3.42 41.96 23.33
C TRP A 316 -3.76 40.51 22.99
N TRP A 317 -3.08 39.56 23.62
CA TRP A 317 -3.39 38.13 23.40
C TRP A 317 -4.77 37.71 23.93
N ARG A 318 -5.51 38.61 24.58
CA ARG A 318 -6.77 38.27 25.25
C ARG A 318 -8.04 38.33 24.39
N VAL A 319 -7.97 38.33 23.06
CA VAL A 319 -9.22 38.38 22.28
C VAL A 319 -9.77 36.99 21.93
N TYR A 320 -8.94 35.96 21.71
CA TYR A 320 -9.45 34.60 21.42
C TYR A 320 -8.49 33.46 21.84
N CYS A 321 -7.86 33.55 23.02
CA CYS A 321 -7.20 32.38 23.62
C CYS A 321 -8.26 31.40 24.19
N GLU A 322 -9.07 30.80 23.31
CA GLU A 322 -9.27 29.36 23.45
C GLU A 322 -7.89 28.71 23.23
N SER A 323 -7.67 27.52 23.79
CA SER A 323 -6.36 26.91 24.03
C SER A 323 -5.38 26.77 22.84
N ASP A 324 -5.71 27.19 21.62
CA ASP A 324 -5.08 26.71 20.38
C ASP A 324 -4.56 27.82 19.42
N SER A 325 -4.56 29.09 19.83
CA SER A 325 -4.08 30.24 19.01
C SER A 325 -2.57 30.53 19.11
N LEU A 326 -1.82 29.65 19.78
CA LEU A 326 -0.37 29.70 19.93
C LEU A 326 0.22 28.32 19.60
N SER A 327 1.25 28.29 18.76
CA SER A 327 1.90 27.05 18.32
C SER A 327 3.39 27.26 18.04
N TRP A 328 4.20 26.23 18.24
CA TRP A 328 5.64 26.23 17.98
C TRP A 328 5.97 25.48 16.70
N LEU A 329 6.92 26.00 15.92
CA LEU A 329 7.30 25.45 14.62
C LEU A 329 8.45 24.46 14.70
N ASP A 330 9.37 24.74 15.61
CA ASP A 330 10.54 23.93 15.93
C ASP A 330 11.03 24.34 17.32
N ASN A 331 12.19 23.82 17.73
CA ASN A 331 12.76 24.12 19.03
C ASN A 331 13.22 25.58 19.21
N GLN A 332 13.12 26.43 18.18
CA GLN A 332 13.65 27.79 18.13
C GLN A 332 12.61 28.84 17.69
N THR A 333 11.45 28.45 17.15
CA THR A 333 10.46 29.38 16.59
C THR A 333 9.08 29.19 17.22
N ILE A 334 8.52 30.29 17.75
CA ILE A 334 7.14 30.37 18.25
C ILE A 334 6.31 31.17 17.26
N ALA A 335 5.09 30.74 16.99
CA ALA A 335 4.11 31.54 16.29
C ALA A 335 2.88 31.83 17.13
N VAL A 336 2.47 33.09 17.09
CA VAL A 336 1.38 33.61 17.90
C VAL A 336 0.36 34.25 16.96
N GLY A 337 -0.88 33.78 17.03
CA GLY A 337 -2.01 34.47 16.44
C GLY A 337 -2.34 35.69 17.30
N GLY A 338 -2.28 36.88 16.71
CA GLY A 338 -2.45 38.13 17.44
C GLY A 338 -3.33 39.14 16.72
N LEU A 339 -3.90 40.05 17.51
CA LEU A 339 -4.80 41.11 17.03
C LEU A 339 -4.12 42.46 17.27
N LYS A 340 -3.77 43.18 16.19
CA LYS A 340 -3.25 44.56 16.22
C LYS A 340 -4.34 45.50 15.71
N GLY A 341 -5.08 46.14 16.59
CA GLY A 341 -6.21 47.00 16.22
C GLY A 341 -7.37 46.21 15.61
N SER A 342 -7.67 46.39 14.32
CA SER A 342 -8.66 45.60 13.56
C SER A 342 -8.01 44.55 12.63
N VAL A 343 -6.69 44.37 12.72
CA VAL A 343 -5.91 43.51 11.83
C VAL A 343 -5.40 42.31 12.61
N ASN A 344 -5.79 41.12 12.16
CA ASN A 344 -5.29 39.85 12.65
C ASN A 344 -4.04 39.45 11.87
N SER A 345 -2.98 39.08 12.57
CA SER A 345 -1.69 38.69 11.97
C SER A 345 -1.06 37.53 12.73
N LEU A 346 -0.36 36.66 12.02
CA LEU A 346 0.52 35.66 12.62
C LEU A 346 1.89 36.30 12.84
N LYS A 347 2.39 36.24 14.07
CA LYS A 347 3.71 36.75 14.45
C LYS A 347 4.64 35.60 14.77
N PHE A 348 5.83 35.60 14.18
CA PHE A 348 6.87 34.59 14.42
C PHE A 348 8.00 35.18 15.27
N TYR A 349 8.25 34.54 16.41
CA TYR A 349 9.35 34.85 17.32
C TYR A 349 10.43 33.79 17.17
N TYR A 350 11.66 34.21 16.96
CA TYR A 350 12.82 33.34 16.80
C TYR A 350 13.76 33.47 17.99
N GLU A 351 14.24 32.35 18.53
CA GLU A 351 15.25 32.28 19.60
C GLU A 351 16.53 33.03 19.18
N SER A 352 16.94 32.89 17.92
CA SER A 352 18.09 33.58 17.32
C SER A 352 17.92 35.11 17.21
N SER A 353 16.69 35.61 17.37
CA SER A 353 16.33 37.02 17.26
C SER A 353 15.78 37.56 18.58
N LEU A 354 16.35 37.12 19.71
CA LEU A 354 15.98 37.60 21.04
C LEU A 354 15.99 39.14 21.09
N GLY A 355 14.86 39.74 21.51
CA GLY A 355 14.71 41.20 21.64
C GLY A 355 14.51 41.98 20.34
N LYS A 356 14.38 41.32 19.17
CA LYS A 356 13.99 41.96 17.91
C LYS A 356 12.47 41.87 17.67
N GLU A 357 11.94 42.76 16.84
CA GLU A 357 10.53 42.69 16.43
C GLU A 357 10.22 41.35 15.75
N PRO A 358 9.05 40.74 16.04
CA PRO A 358 8.65 39.49 15.42
C PRO A 358 8.40 39.67 13.92
N LEU A 359 8.68 38.63 13.14
CA LEU A 359 8.28 38.61 11.73
C LEU A 359 6.75 38.53 11.65
N ILE A 360 6.13 39.44 10.90
CA ILE A 360 4.67 39.50 10.73
C ILE A 360 4.32 38.85 9.39
N SER A 361 3.41 37.87 9.41
CA SER A 361 2.94 37.24 8.18
C SER A 361 2.24 38.25 7.27
N LYS A 362 2.32 38.03 5.96
CA LYS A 362 1.42 38.67 5.01
C LYS A 362 -0.04 38.33 5.34
N ARG A 363 -0.92 39.25 4.97
CA ARG A 363 -2.33 39.23 5.36
C ARG A 363 -3.10 38.16 4.58
N ALA A 364 -3.57 37.12 5.27
CA ALA A 364 -4.50 36.12 4.71
C ALA A 364 -5.97 36.58 4.75
N GLY A 365 -6.24 37.78 5.27
CA GLY A 365 -7.54 38.44 5.24
C GLY A 365 -7.77 39.37 6.44
N THR A 366 -9.03 39.69 6.73
CA THR A 366 -9.46 40.49 7.89
C THR A 366 -9.71 39.66 9.15
N TRP A 367 -9.51 38.33 9.10
CA TRP A 367 -10.18 37.39 9.99
C TRP A 367 -9.31 36.86 11.13
N ALA A 368 -9.94 36.54 12.26
CA ALA A 368 -9.27 36.11 13.48
C ALA A 368 -8.66 34.72 13.33
N VAL A 369 -7.42 34.57 13.79
CA VAL A 369 -6.73 33.28 13.87
C VAL A 369 -7.21 32.54 15.10
N ILE A 370 -7.81 31.36 14.91
CA ILE A 370 -8.47 30.61 15.99
C ILE A 370 -7.66 29.38 16.39
N LYS A 371 -7.12 28.65 15.41
CA LYS A 371 -6.29 27.47 15.65
C LYS A 371 -5.03 27.53 14.81
N LEU A 372 -3.92 27.14 15.42
CA LEU A 372 -2.63 26.98 14.77
C LEU A 372 -2.20 25.51 14.82
N LEU A 373 -1.68 25.01 13.70
CA LEU A 373 -1.04 23.72 13.57
C LEU A 373 0.33 23.92 12.91
N PRO A 374 1.43 23.58 13.60
CA PRO A 374 2.74 23.59 12.97
C PRO A 374 2.87 22.34 12.11
N LEU A 375 3.40 22.51 10.91
CA LEU A 375 3.58 21.43 9.95
C LEU A 375 5.04 20.98 9.97
N ALA A 376 5.30 19.73 9.61
CA ALA A 376 6.65 19.18 9.54
C ALA A 376 7.61 19.85 8.54
N ASP A 377 7.13 20.60 7.53
CA ASP A 377 7.99 21.51 6.73
C ASP A 377 8.35 22.80 7.48
N GLY A 378 7.85 22.96 8.69
CA GLY A 378 8.00 24.17 9.47
C GLY A 378 7.18 25.35 8.95
N SER A 379 6.19 25.13 8.08
CA SER A 379 5.12 26.09 7.83
C SER A 379 4.04 25.97 8.91
N ILE A 380 3.12 26.93 8.95
CA ILE A 380 1.98 26.95 9.87
C ILE A 380 0.70 26.92 9.11
N MET A 381 -0.12 25.91 9.39
CA MET A 381 -1.51 25.92 9.03
C MET A 381 -2.31 26.63 10.12
N HIS A 382 -3.10 27.64 9.75
CA HIS A 382 -4.00 28.32 10.65
C HIS A 382 -5.41 28.39 10.09
N VAL A 383 -6.37 28.54 10.99
CA VAL A 383 -7.79 28.57 10.64
C VAL A 383 -8.44 29.87 11.11
N THR A 384 -9.35 30.34 10.27
CA THR A 384 -10.25 31.46 10.54
C THR A 384 -11.70 30.94 10.55
N ASN A 385 -12.40 30.89 11.71
CA ASN A 385 -13.84 30.56 11.78
C ASN A 385 -14.69 31.83 11.63
N THR A 386 -14.51 32.51 10.51
CA THR A 386 -15.28 33.71 10.14
C THR A 386 -16.18 33.39 8.97
N THR A 387 -16.81 34.40 8.37
CA THR A 387 -17.56 34.25 7.12
C THR A 387 -16.75 34.90 5.99
N PRO A 388 -16.11 34.13 5.08
CA PRO A 388 -16.04 32.67 5.05
C PRO A 388 -15.04 32.07 6.04
N SER A 389 -15.26 30.80 6.41
CA SER A 389 -14.32 30.07 7.26
C SER A 389 -13.27 29.45 6.35
N GLY A 390 -11.99 29.51 6.73
CA GLY A 390 -10.90 29.18 5.82
C GLY A 390 -9.69 28.61 6.51
N ILE A 391 -8.93 27.82 5.74
CA ILE A 391 -7.64 27.25 6.14
C ILE A 391 -6.56 27.93 5.33
N HIS A 392 -5.53 28.39 6.03
CA HIS A 392 -4.43 29.16 5.45
C HIS A 392 -3.11 28.54 5.89
N VAL A 393 -2.14 28.44 4.98
CA VAL A 393 -0.78 27.97 5.30
C VAL A 393 0.19 29.11 5.06
N VAL A 394 1.00 29.41 6.08
CA VAL A 394 1.99 30.47 6.08
C VAL A 394 3.38 29.85 6.23
N THR A 395 4.31 30.21 5.36
CA THR A 395 5.70 29.74 5.42
C THR A 395 6.45 30.39 6.59
N ARG A 396 7.67 29.90 6.89
CA ARG A 396 8.54 30.51 7.92
C ARG A 396 8.86 31.96 7.61
N GLU A 397 8.96 32.30 6.32
CA GLU A 397 9.22 33.66 5.85
C GLU A 397 8.00 34.59 5.97
N GLY A 398 6.87 34.09 6.50
CA GLY A 398 5.65 34.87 6.67
C GLY A 398 4.82 35.00 5.38
N GLU A 399 5.14 34.25 4.33
CA GLU A 399 4.41 34.25 3.06
C GLU A 399 3.22 33.29 3.10
N ILE A 400 2.11 33.64 2.45
CA ILE A 400 0.95 32.73 2.35
C ILE A 400 1.19 31.76 1.21
N ALA A 401 1.40 30.49 1.55
CA ALA A 401 1.59 29.40 0.60
C ALA A 401 0.26 28.82 0.10
N PHE A 402 -0.76 28.82 0.94
CA PHE A 402 -2.08 28.27 0.61
C PHE A 402 -3.18 29.01 1.36
N SER A 403 -4.31 29.19 0.71
CA SER A 403 -5.53 29.73 1.33
C SER A 403 -6.73 29.09 0.64
N ARG A 404 -7.67 28.59 1.43
CA ARG A 404 -8.90 28.00 0.92
C ARG A 404 -10.05 28.23 1.88
N ASP A 405 -11.13 28.78 1.35
CA ASP A 405 -12.41 28.83 2.04
C ASP A 405 -13.03 27.42 2.10
N LEU A 406 -13.52 27.07 3.27
CA LEU A 406 -14.25 25.85 3.53
C LEU A 406 -15.72 26.04 3.16
N GLU A 407 -16.20 25.22 2.24
CA GLU A 407 -17.58 25.24 1.77
C GLU A 407 -18.56 25.03 2.92
N GLY A 408 -19.58 25.90 3.01
CA GLY A 408 -20.57 25.88 4.08
C GLY A 408 -20.16 26.65 5.35
N ASN A 409 -19.00 27.30 5.36
CA ASN A 409 -18.44 28.04 6.51
C ASN A 409 -18.44 27.24 7.81
N PRO A 410 -17.83 26.04 7.81
CA PRO A 410 -17.85 25.19 8.98
C PRO A 410 -16.97 25.75 10.09
N VAL A 411 -17.42 25.54 11.33
CA VAL A 411 -16.62 25.85 12.52
C VAL A 411 -15.61 24.73 12.74
N VAL A 412 -14.32 25.03 12.56
CA VAL A 412 -13.24 24.07 12.80
C VAL A 412 -12.97 23.96 14.29
N THR A 413 -13.02 22.74 14.80
CA THR A 413 -12.84 22.40 16.22
C THR A 413 -11.50 21.74 16.51
N SER A 414 -10.83 21.15 15.53
CA SER A 414 -9.48 20.58 15.71
C SER A 414 -8.71 20.50 14.40
N LEU A 415 -7.39 20.60 14.51
CA LEU A 415 -6.40 20.38 13.46
C LEU A 415 -5.38 19.37 13.98
N SER A 416 -5.00 18.39 13.16
CA SER A 416 -3.97 17.42 13.52
C SER A 416 -3.20 16.98 12.28
N GLN A 417 -1.86 16.99 12.35
CA GLN A 417 -1.03 16.43 11.30
C GLN A 417 -0.94 14.91 11.48
N LEU A 418 -1.24 14.16 10.42
CA LEU A 418 -1.06 12.71 10.34
C LEU A 418 0.41 12.38 10.08
N ALA A 419 0.83 11.16 10.43
CA ALA A 419 2.22 10.73 10.33
C ALA A 419 2.80 10.77 8.90
N ASN A 420 1.94 10.64 7.88
CA ASN A 420 2.32 10.78 6.46
C ASN A 420 2.36 12.25 5.98
N GLY A 421 2.20 13.22 6.88
CA GLY A 421 2.23 14.65 6.56
C GLY A 421 0.89 15.27 6.14
N PHE A 422 -0.17 14.46 6.01
CA PHE A 422 -1.51 14.96 5.68
C PHE A 422 -2.10 15.65 6.90
N VAL A 423 -3.14 16.47 6.72
CA VAL A 423 -3.79 17.18 7.83
C VAL A 423 -5.23 16.76 7.95
N ALA A 424 -5.61 16.31 9.14
CA ALA A 424 -6.99 16.06 9.52
C ALA A 424 -7.61 17.34 10.11
N VAL A 425 -8.76 17.72 9.57
CA VAL A 425 -9.53 18.91 9.97
C VAL A 425 -10.88 18.47 10.49
N LYS A 426 -11.15 18.69 11.78
CA LYS A 426 -12.45 18.38 12.39
C LYS A 426 -13.34 19.62 12.43
N THR A 427 -14.61 19.46 12.06
CA THR A 427 -15.61 20.54 12.07
C THR A 427 -16.79 20.18 12.96
N SER A 428 -17.41 21.17 13.62
CA SER A 428 -18.66 20.99 14.38
C SER A 428 -19.92 21.25 13.57
N TYR A 429 -19.86 21.97 12.46
CA TYR A 429 -21.05 22.15 11.62
C TYR A 429 -20.66 22.27 10.14
N PRO A 430 -20.98 21.27 9.28
CA PRO A 430 -21.45 19.94 9.65
C PRO A 430 -20.40 19.20 10.51
N HIS A 431 -20.85 18.30 11.38
CA HIS A 431 -19.95 17.42 12.14
C HIS A 431 -19.21 16.48 11.18
N SER A 432 -17.92 16.72 10.98
CA SER A 432 -17.13 15.94 10.00
C SER A 432 -15.65 15.96 10.31
N ILE A 433 -14.92 15.05 9.68
CA ILE A 433 -13.47 15.11 9.57
C ILE A 433 -13.06 15.07 8.09
N ARG A 434 -12.15 15.97 7.70
CA ARG A 434 -11.62 16.11 6.34
C ARG A 434 -10.12 15.86 6.34
N ILE A 435 -9.63 15.10 5.36
CA ILE A 435 -8.19 14.84 5.20
C ILE A 435 -7.65 15.68 4.04
N LEU A 436 -6.67 16.53 4.32
CA LEU A 436 -5.99 17.38 3.35
C LEU A 436 -4.59 16.83 3.04
N GLN A 437 -4.28 16.68 1.75
CA GLN A 437 -2.98 16.27 1.26
C GLN A 437 -2.16 17.49 0.79
N PRO A 438 -0.87 17.59 1.18
CA PRO A 438 0.06 18.55 0.58
C PRO A 438 0.58 18.09 -0.78
N HIS A 439 0.71 19.00 -1.73
CA HIS A 439 1.42 18.79 -3.00
C HIS A 439 2.71 19.60 -3.00
N ILE A 440 3.84 18.90 -3.06
CA ILE A 440 5.15 19.52 -3.10
C ILE A 440 5.40 20.11 -4.48
N LYS A 441 5.99 21.32 -4.53
CA LYS A 441 6.53 21.89 -5.76
C LYS A 441 7.78 21.09 -6.17
N GLU A 442 7.64 20.13 -7.07
CA GLU A 442 8.80 19.43 -7.64
C GLU A 442 9.62 20.44 -8.46
N ASN A 443 10.88 20.64 -8.09
CA ASN A 443 11.85 21.30 -8.97
C ASN A 443 12.01 20.42 -10.21
N LYS A 444 11.24 20.72 -11.26
CA LYS A 444 11.42 20.11 -12.58
C LYS A 444 12.81 20.48 -13.08
N VAL A 445 13.77 19.59 -12.88
CA VAL A 445 14.97 19.55 -13.72
C VAL A 445 14.49 19.15 -15.11
N ALA A 446 14.43 20.13 -16.01
CA ALA A 446 13.97 19.92 -17.37
C ALA A 446 14.84 18.86 -18.05
N GLY A 447 14.28 17.66 -18.28
CA GLY A 447 14.89 16.60 -19.06
C GLY A 447 15.19 15.29 -18.32
N SER A 448 15.08 15.21 -16.98
CA SER A 448 15.26 13.93 -16.29
C SER A 448 13.95 13.14 -16.23
N LYS A 449 13.99 11.85 -16.60
CA LYS A 449 12.88 10.89 -16.39
C LYS A 449 12.81 10.37 -14.95
N GLU A 450 13.66 10.88 -14.06
CA GLU A 450 13.76 10.49 -12.65
C GLU A 450 12.48 10.74 -11.83
N PRO A 451 11.77 11.87 -11.97
CA PRO A 451 10.54 12.12 -11.20
C PRO A 451 9.44 11.12 -11.57
N GLU A 452 9.29 10.82 -12.86
CA GLU A 452 8.34 9.83 -13.37
C GLU A 452 8.72 8.40 -12.92
N PHE A 453 10.03 8.13 -12.82
CA PHE A 453 10.55 6.85 -12.35
C PHE A 453 10.26 6.67 -10.85
N ALA A 454 10.58 7.67 -10.02
CA ALA A 454 10.30 7.67 -8.59
C ALA A 454 8.79 7.57 -8.29
N SER A 455 7.95 8.31 -9.02
CA SER A 455 6.48 8.22 -8.93
C SER A 455 5.97 6.82 -9.29
N SER A 456 6.55 6.19 -10.31
CA SER A 456 6.22 4.81 -10.69
C SER A 456 6.64 3.79 -9.63
N LEU A 457 7.79 3.99 -8.95
CA LEU A 457 8.24 3.14 -7.84
C LEU A 457 7.33 3.27 -6.61
N ALA A 458 6.94 4.49 -6.22
CA ALA A 458 6.02 4.72 -5.11
C ALA A 458 4.64 4.10 -5.40
N SER A 459 4.15 4.24 -6.64
CA SER A 459 2.89 3.64 -7.07
C SER A 459 2.94 2.11 -7.12
N LEU A 460 4.08 1.54 -7.53
CA LEU A 460 4.36 0.10 -7.48
C LEU A 460 4.30 -0.44 -6.06
N GLU A 461 5.00 0.20 -5.13
CA GLU A 461 5.04 -0.17 -3.72
C GLU A 461 3.66 -0.04 -3.06
N GLY A 462 2.95 1.07 -3.28
CA GLY A 462 1.59 1.25 -2.78
C GLY A 462 0.61 0.22 -3.32
N ALA A 463 0.75 -0.21 -4.58
CA ALA A 463 -0.09 -1.26 -5.14
C ALA A 463 0.18 -2.63 -4.49
N PHE A 464 1.43 -2.96 -4.17
CA PHE A 464 1.75 -4.17 -3.41
C PHE A 464 1.20 -4.14 -1.99
N LYS A 465 1.32 -3.02 -1.27
CA LYS A 465 0.75 -2.86 0.08
C LYS A 465 -0.75 -3.11 0.10
N ARG A 466 -1.48 -2.67 -0.93
CA ARG A 466 -2.92 -2.91 -1.12
C ARG A 466 -3.28 -4.31 -1.64
N GLY A 467 -2.31 -5.18 -1.91
CA GLY A 467 -2.53 -6.49 -2.54
C GLY A 467 -3.03 -6.42 -3.99
N ASP A 468 -2.96 -5.25 -4.64
CA ASP A 468 -3.40 -5.04 -6.02
C ASP A 468 -2.27 -5.39 -7.00
N PHE A 469 -2.06 -6.70 -7.18
CA PHE A 469 -0.97 -7.24 -8.01
C PHE A 469 -1.06 -6.82 -9.48
N TYR A 470 -2.26 -6.51 -9.97
CA TYR A 470 -2.48 -6.04 -11.33
C TYR A 470 -1.92 -4.62 -11.52
N LYS A 471 -2.28 -3.69 -10.62
CA LYS A 471 -1.70 -2.35 -10.63
C LYS A 471 -0.20 -2.37 -10.35
N ALA A 472 0.26 -3.22 -9.43
CA ALA A 472 1.68 -3.39 -9.16
C ALA A 472 2.44 -3.78 -10.44
N ARG A 473 1.96 -4.77 -11.20
CA ARG A 473 2.58 -5.16 -12.48
C ARG A 473 2.60 -4.03 -13.51
N ARG A 474 1.55 -3.20 -13.56
CA ARG A 474 1.49 -2.05 -14.46
C ARG A 474 2.56 -1.02 -14.12
N PHE A 475 2.66 -0.64 -12.84
CA PHE A 475 3.67 0.30 -12.38
C PHE A 475 5.10 -0.25 -12.49
N TYR A 476 5.29 -1.55 -12.30
CA TYR A 476 6.55 -2.24 -12.55
C TYR A 476 7.02 -2.05 -14.00
N LYS A 477 6.13 -2.34 -14.96
CA LYS A 477 6.43 -2.15 -16.39
C LYS A 477 6.70 -0.69 -16.73
N GLN A 478 5.96 0.23 -16.10
CA GLN A 478 6.16 1.66 -16.29
C GLN A 478 7.54 2.11 -15.78
N ALA A 479 7.95 1.68 -14.59
CA ALA A 479 9.26 1.96 -14.03
C ALA A 479 10.39 1.37 -14.91
N LYS A 480 10.26 0.10 -15.33
CA LYS A 480 11.22 -0.53 -16.27
C LYS A 480 11.26 0.14 -17.65
N LYS A 481 10.17 0.73 -18.12
CA LYS A 481 10.17 1.51 -19.37
C LYS A 481 10.92 2.84 -19.22
N LEU A 482 10.88 3.44 -18.04
CA LEU A 482 11.56 4.70 -17.74
C LEU A 482 13.06 4.50 -17.50
N GLN A 483 13.44 3.44 -16.77
CA GLN A 483 14.82 3.00 -16.60
C GLN A 483 14.92 1.46 -16.73
N ALA A 484 15.33 0.98 -17.91
CA ALA A 484 15.40 -0.45 -18.21
C ALA A 484 16.47 -1.18 -17.38
N ASP A 485 17.62 -0.52 -17.19
CA ASP A 485 18.80 -1.08 -16.52
C ASP A 485 18.72 -1.04 -14.98
N SER A 486 17.69 -0.39 -14.43
CA SER A 486 17.52 -0.28 -12.97
C SER A 486 16.96 -1.56 -12.37
N ASP A 487 17.65 -2.13 -11.40
CA ASP A 487 17.23 -3.32 -10.64
C ASP A 487 16.19 -2.97 -9.55
N VAL A 488 16.00 -1.68 -9.24
CA VAL A 488 15.17 -1.18 -8.13
C VAL A 488 13.70 -1.64 -8.20
N PRO A 489 12.97 -1.54 -9.34
CA PRO A 489 11.58 -2.00 -9.42
C PRO A 489 11.45 -3.50 -9.12
N SER A 490 12.45 -4.28 -9.52
CA SER A 490 12.46 -5.74 -9.34
C SER A 490 12.77 -6.11 -7.89
N GLN A 491 13.66 -5.38 -7.22
CA GLN A 491 13.92 -5.55 -5.79
C GLN A 491 12.70 -5.22 -4.92
N ILE A 492 12.03 -4.09 -5.17
CA ILE A 492 10.77 -3.72 -4.50
C ILE A 492 9.73 -4.83 -4.68
N SER A 493 9.58 -5.32 -5.92
CA SER A 493 8.59 -6.36 -6.19
C SER A 493 8.90 -7.68 -5.48
N LEU A 494 10.18 -8.08 -5.36
CA LEU A 494 10.58 -9.28 -4.63
C LEU A 494 10.29 -9.19 -3.12
N ILE A 495 10.53 -8.01 -2.53
CA ILE A 495 10.25 -7.73 -1.12
C ILE A 495 8.81 -8.09 -0.77
N TYR A 496 7.85 -7.59 -1.54
CA TYR A 496 6.43 -7.80 -1.28
C TYR A 496 5.94 -9.19 -1.71
N LEU A 497 6.50 -9.74 -2.79
CA LEU A 497 6.04 -11.03 -3.32
C LEU A 497 6.52 -12.24 -2.53
N LYS A 498 7.60 -12.12 -1.75
CA LYS A 498 8.14 -13.21 -0.91
C LYS A 498 7.13 -13.70 0.16
N ARG A 499 6.25 -12.81 0.62
CA ARG A 499 5.16 -13.11 1.57
C ARG A 499 3.82 -13.41 0.88
N SER A 500 3.74 -13.29 -0.45
CA SER A 500 2.50 -13.45 -1.21
C SER A 500 2.27 -14.91 -1.64
N LEU A 501 1.02 -15.29 -1.88
CA LEU A 501 0.65 -16.56 -2.51
C LEU A 501 1.01 -16.61 -4.01
N ASN A 502 1.45 -15.50 -4.62
CA ASN A 502 1.76 -15.40 -6.04
C ASN A 502 3.20 -15.83 -6.35
N LYS A 503 3.49 -17.11 -6.10
CA LYS A 503 4.81 -17.75 -6.27
C LYS A 503 5.33 -17.67 -7.72
N LYS A 504 4.47 -17.42 -8.69
CA LYS A 504 4.84 -17.31 -10.11
C LYS A 504 5.48 -15.96 -10.43
N LEU A 505 4.84 -14.86 -10.06
CA LEU A 505 5.36 -13.51 -10.29
C LEU A 505 6.67 -13.28 -9.51
N TYR A 506 6.75 -13.83 -8.30
CA TYR A 506 7.99 -13.89 -7.51
C TYR A 506 9.15 -14.52 -8.29
N ARG A 507 8.92 -15.69 -8.90
CA ARG A 507 9.95 -16.42 -9.67
C ARG A 507 10.38 -15.67 -10.94
N GLU A 508 9.44 -15.05 -11.65
CA GLU A 508 9.73 -14.28 -12.88
C GLU A 508 10.68 -13.10 -12.58
N LEU A 509 10.40 -12.33 -11.53
CA LEU A 509 11.21 -11.18 -11.13
C LEU A 509 12.57 -11.56 -10.54
N LEU A 510 12.63 -12.68 -9.82
CA LEU A 510 13.87 -13.21 -9.23
C LEU A 510 14.88 -13.61 -10.31
N LEU A 511 14.39 -14.09 -11.45
CA LEU A 511 15.21 -14.48 -12.59
C LEU A 511 15.59 -13.29 -13.48
N GLU A 512 14.71 -12.29 -13.62
CA GLU A 512 15.00 -11.04 -14.33
C GLU A 512 16.19 -10.30 -13.70
N LEU A 513 16.21 -10.18 -12.37
CA LEU A 513 17.32 -9.60 -11.60
C LEU A 513 18.65 -10.33 -11.79
N PHE A 514 18.64 -11.65 -11.99
CA PHE A 514 19.88 -12.39 -12.23
C PHE A 514 20.36 -12.29 -13.67
N SER A 515 19.45 -12.08 -14.63
CA SER A 515 19.82 -11.85 -16.03
C SER A 515 20.46 -10.47 -16.26
N SER A 516 20.12 -9.46 -15.45
CA SER A 516 20.78 -8.14 -15.48
C SER A 516 22.16 -8.14 -14.77
N GLN A 517 22.39 -9.06 -13.83
CA GLN A 517 23.57 -9.07 -12.95
C GLN A 517 24.77 -9.91 -13.43
N THR A 518 24.85 -10.31 -14.70
CA THR A 518 25.96 -11.15 -15.23
C THR A 518 27.36 -10.52 -15.23
N LYS A 519 27.61 -9.38 -14.56
CA LYS A 519 28.95 -8.76 -14.43
C LYS A 519 29.43 -8.44 -13.01
N LYS A 520 28.65 -8.71 -11.95
CA LYS A 520 29.13 -8.57 -10.56
C LYS A 520 28.72 -9.77 -9.73
N GLU A 521 29.70 -10.39 -9.07
CA GLU A 521 29.49 -11.58 -8.25
C GLU A 521 28.54 -11.29 -7.09
N VAL A 522 27.39 -11.96 -7.08
CA VAL A 522 26.40 -11.84 -6.01
C VAL A 522 26.87 -12.61 -4.77
N SER A 523 26.98 -11.91 -3.62
CA SER A 523 27.38 -12.44 -2.30
C SER A 523 26.27 -13.20 -1.54
N ASN A 524 25.09 -13.43 -2.14
CA ASN A 524 23.95 -14.04 -1.45
C ASN A 524 23.74 -15.53 -1.82
N ASN A 525 24.39 -16.43 -1.07
CA ASN A 525 24.38 -17.89 -1.28
C ASN A 525 22.99 -18.54 -1.23
N LYS A 526 22.03 -17.96 -0.49
CA LYS A 526 20.67 -18.52 -0.36
C LYS A 526 19.84 -18.35 -1.64
N LEU A 527 19.96 -17.18 -2.30
CA LEU A 527 19.29 -16.93 -3.59
C LEU A 527 19.90 -17.76 -4.72
N LYS A 528 21.23 -17.91 -4.74
CA LYS A 528 21.93 -18.81 -5.68
C LYS A 528 21.36 -20.24 -5.60
N ASN A 529 21.16 -20.76 -4.38
CA ASN A 529 20.59 -22.10 -4.18
C ASN A 529 19.13 -22.21 -4.65
N GLU A 530 18.27 -21.23 -4.36
CA GLU A 530 16.88 -21.23 -4.83
C GLU A 530 16.78 -21.15 -6.36
N ILE A 531 17.66 -20.37 -7.00
CA ILE A 531 17.73 -20.27 -8.47
C ILE A 531 18.22 -21.57 -9.09
N THR A 532 19.25 -22.18 -8.53
CA THR A 532 19.73 -23.49 -9.00
C THR A 532 18.61 -24.52 -8.89
N GLN A 533 17.88 -24.57 -7.76
CA GLN A 533 16.72 -25.44 -7.60
C GLN A 533 15.59 -25.15 -8.61
N LEU A 534 15.34 -23.88 -8.95
CA LEU A 534 14.36 -23.52 -9.98
C LEU A 534 14.81 -23.91 -11.39
N LYS A 535 16.07 -23.66 -11.75
CA LYS A 535 16.68 -24.07 -13.03
C LYS A 535 16.71 -25.58 -13.20
N ASP A 536 16.82 -26.31 -12.09
CA ASP A 536 16.83 -27.78 -12.08
C ASP A 536 15.44 -28.42 -12.00
N LYS A 537 14.38 -27.62 -11.82
CA LYS A 537 13.02 -28.13 -11.75
C LYS A 537 12.57 -28.71 -13.11
N PRO A 538 11.98 -29.92 -13.14
CA PRO A 538 11.53 -30.53 -14.38
C PRO A 538 10.44 -29.71 -15.06
N CYS A 539 10.56 -29.57 -16.38
CA CYS A 539 9.57 -28.93 -17.25
C CYS A 539 8.50 -29.93 -17.69
N LYS A 540 7.26 -29.43 -17.90
CA LYS A 540 6.15 -30.22 -18.46
C LYS A 540 6.54 -30.77 -19.84
N LYS A 541 6.48 -32.09 -20.04
CA LYS A 541 6.62 -32.70 -21.38
C LYS A 541 5.56 -32.15 -22.33
N ARG A 542 6.03 -31.63 -23.47
CA ARG A 542 5.23 -30.92 -24.48
C ARG A 542 5.35 -31.58 -25.84
N LEU A 543 4.23 -31.68 -26.54
CA LEU A 543 4.17 -32.08 -27.94
C LEU A 543 3.59 -30.93 -28.75
N PHE A 544 4.34 -30.38 -29.69
CA PHE A 544 3.88 -29.37 -30.63
C PHE A 544 3.66 -30.06 -31.97
N VAL A 545 2.44 -29.98 -32.49
CA VAL A 545 1.99 -30.75 -33.65
C VAL A 545 1.76 -29.81 -34.83
N GLY A 546 2.30 -30.18 -36.00
CA GLY A 546 2.08 -29.46 -37.25
C GLY A 546 2.65 -28.03 -37.23
N GLU A 547 3.89 -27.89 -36.78
CA GLU A 547 4.56 -26.59 -36.57
C GLU A 547 4.78 -25.76 -37.85
N GLY A 548 4.69 -26.37 -39.03
CA GLY A 548 4.84 -25.73 -40.33
C GLY A 548 6.28 -25.28 -40.63
N THR A 549 6.73 -24.24 -39.91
CA THR A 549 8.03 -23.57 -40.02
C THR A 549 8.87 -23.67 -38.73
N PHE A 550 8.34 -24.25 -37.66
CA PHE A 550 8.93 -24.30 -36.30
C PHE A 550 9.10 -22.94 -35.61
N SER A 551 8.49 -21.88 -36.16
CA SER A 551 8.54 -20.53 -35.60
C SER A 551 7.91 -20.46 -34.19
N PHE A 552 6.85 -21.23 -33.92
CA PHE A 552 6.23 -21.24 -32.60
C PHE A 552 7.13 -21.90 -31.56
N THR A 553 7.77 -23.02 -31.90
CA THR A 553 8.73 -23.68 -31.01
C THR A 553 9.86 -22.72 -30.60
N GLU A 554 10.43 -22.02 -31.58
CA GLU A 554 11.49 -21.02 -31.35
C GLU A 554 10.98 -19.87 -30.47
N ALA A 555 9.85 -19.25 -30.82
CA ALA A 555 9.24 -18.17 -30.05
C ALA A 555 8.86 -18.58 -28.62
N PHE A 556 8.34 -19.80 -28.43
CA PHE A 556 7.95 -20.34 -27.13
C PHE A 556 9.18 -20.56 -26.23
N ILE A 557 10.26 -21.11 -26.77
CA ILE A 557 11.52 -21.29 -26.03
C ILE A 557 12.12 -19.94 -25.69
N THR A 558 12.25 -19.02 -26.66
CA THR A 558 12.82 -17.68 -26.46
C THR A 558 12.07 -16.92 -25.37
N LYS A 559 10.75 -16.94 -25.39
CA LYS A 559 9.92 -16.31 -24.35
C LYS A 559 10.20 -16.83 -22.94
N HIS A 560 10.55 -18.11 -22.82
CA HIS A 560 10.73 -18.78 -21.54
C HIS A 560 12.19 -19.13 -21.22
N GLN A 561 13.16 -18.66 -22.02
CA GLN A 561 14.56 -19.08 -21.93
C GLN A 561 15.20 -18.77 -20.57
N PHE A 562 14.81 -17.66 -19.95
CA PHE A 562 15.31 -17.25 -18.64
C PHE A 562 14.58 -17.94 -17.48
N THR A 563 13.34 -18.39 -17.72
CA THR A 563 12.48 -18.96 -16.68
C THR A 563 12.49 -20.48 -16.62
N HIS A 564 12.83 -21.14 -17.72
CA HIS A 564 12.77 -22.58 -17.87
C HIS A 564 13.96 -23.04 -18.73
N THR A 565 15.16 -23.06 -18.17
CA THR A 565 16.40 -23.39 -18.88
C THR A 565 16.37 -24.78 -19.53
N ARG A 566 15.64 -25.73 -18.94
CA ARG A 566 15.46 -27.09 -19.47
C ARG A 566 14.26 -27.25 -20.41
N LEU A 567 13.55 -26.17 -20.76
CA LEU A 567 12.31 -26.24 -21.52
C LEU A 567 12.46 -26.90 -22.88
N ALA A 568 13.52 -26.57 -23.61
CA ALA A 568 13.77 -27.12 -24.94
C ALA A 568 13.82 -28.66 -24.92
N SER A 569 14.53 -29.24 -23.94
CA SER A 569 14.62 -30.70 -23.74
C SER A 569 13.29 -31.39 -23.40
N SER A 570 12.28 -30.61 -22.98
CA SER A 570 10.94 -31.13 -22.68
C SER A 570 9.98 -31.05 -23.86
N ILE A 571 10.40 -30.48 -25.00
CA ILE A 571 9.56 -30.27 -26.18
C ILE A 571 9.90 -31.29 -27.27
N VAL A 572 8.85 -31.94 -27.77
CA VAL A 572 8.85 -32.64 -29.05
C VAL A 572 8.06 -31.79 -30.04
N ALA A 573 8.69 -31.35 -31.11
CA ALA A 573 8.06 -30.54 -32.16
C ALA A 573 7.94 -31.37 -33.44
N THR A 574 6.75 -31.40 -34.04
CA THR A 574 6.46 -32.26 -35.18
C THR A 574 5.88 -31.50 -36.35
N GLU A 575 6.11 -32.06 -37.54
CA GLU A 575 5.57 -31.55 -38.79
C GLU A 575 5.10 -32.71 -39.68
N LEU A 576 4.02 -32.49 -40.44
CA LEU A 576 3.44 -33.50 -41.33
C LEU A 576 4.29 -33.71 -42.57
N ALA A 577 4.74 -32.64 -43.20
CA ALA A 577 5.57 -32.73 -44.40
C ALA A 577 6.96 -33.29 -44.10
N VAL A 578 7.59 -33.93 -45.09
CA VAL A 578 8.95 -34.48 -44.97
C VAL A 578 10.01 -33.38 -45.19
N PRO A 579 11.26 -33.55 -44.75
CA PRO A 579 12.28 -32.51 -44.85
C PRO A 579 12.50 -31.99 -46.29
N ALA A 580 12.39 -32.86 -47.30
CA ALA A 580 12.57 -32.50 -48.71
C ALA A 580 11.52 -31.52 -49.25
N GLU A 581 10.37 -31.40 -48.57
CA GLU A 581 9.26 -30.52 -48.96
C GLU A 581 9.34 -29.13 -48.29
N LYS A 582 10.38 -28.87 -47.49
CA LYS A 582 10.51 -27.65 -46.70
C LYS A 582 11.57 -26.72 -47.27
N LYS A 583 11.34 -25.41 -47.08
CA LYS A 583 12.31 -24.35 -47.39
C LYS A 583 13.55 -24.54 -46.52
N GLN A 584 14.71 -24.18 -47.08
CA GLN A 584 16.01 -24.23 -46.42
C GLN A 584 16.00 -23.56 -45.03
N GLU A 585 15.38 -22.38 -44.92
CA GLU A 585 15.25 -21.65 -43.65
C GLU A 585 14.53 -22.46 -42.55
N THR A 586 13.52 -23.26 -42.91
CA THR A 586 12.80 -24.11 -41.96
C THR A 586 13.69 -25.26 -41.48
N LEU A 587 14.53 -25.81 -42.36
CA LEU A 587 15.49 -26.85 -42.02
C LEU A 587 16.61 -26.32 -41.11
N GLU A 588 17.10 -25.11 -41.38
CA GLU A 588 18.06 -24.42 -40.52
C GLU A 588 17.48 -24.12 -39.14
N ARG A 589 16.23 -23.64 -39.06
CA ARG A 589 15.54 -23.45 -37.79
C ARG A 589 15.38 -24.78 -37.03
N ALA A 590 14.99 -25.85 -37.71
CA ALA A 590 14.90 -27.17 -37.12
C ALA A 590 16.26 -27.68 -36.59
N ALA A 591 17.37 -27.42 -37.30
CA ALA A 591 18.71 -27.76 -36.85
C ALA A 591 19.08 -26.99 -35.57
N ARG A 592 18.87 -25.67 -35.52
CA ARG A 592 19.10 -24.86 -34.31
C ARG A 592 18.26 -25.32 -33.13
N LEU A 593 17.01 -25.74 -33.36
CA LEU A 593 16.14 -26.25 -32.30
C LEU A 593 16.64 -27.60 -31.75
N ARG A 594 17.16 -28.48 -32.62
CA ARG A 594 17.80 -29.74 -32.19
C ARG A 594 19.06 -29.49 -31.36
N GLU A 595 19.90 -28.54 -31.76
CA GLU A 595 21.08 -28.11 -30.99
C GLU A 595 20.69 -27.59 -29.61
N ARG A 596 19.56 -26.90 -29.50
CA ARG A 596 18.98 -26.45 -28.22
C ARG A 596 18.32 -27.56 -27.40
N GLY A 597 18.26 -28.80 -27.90
CA GLY A 597 17.73 -29.97 -27.22
C GLY A 597 16.27 -30.31 -27.52
N VAL A 598 15.61 -29.62 -28.47
CA VAL A 598 14.25 -29.98 -28.91
C VAL A 598 14.29 -31.26 -29.75
N THR A 599 13.36 -32.18 -29.51
CA THR A 599 13.19 -33.32 -30.41
C THR A 599 12.33 -32.91 -31.61
N VAL A 600 12.93 -32.75 -32.78
CA VAL A 600 12.23 -32.34 -34.02
C VAL A 600 11.99 -33.53 -34.96
N LEU A 601 10.71 -33.84 -35.23
CA LEU A 601 10.26 -34.94 -36.07
C LEU A 601 9.48 -34.44 -37.29
N PHE A 602 9.73 -35.02 -38.47
CA PHE A 602 9.00 -34.76 -39.72
C PHE A 602 8.18 -35.99 -40.12
N GLY A 603 7.20 -35.84 -41.03
CA GLY A 603 6.36 -36.96 -41.47
C GLY A 603 5.32 -37.43 -40.45
N ILE A 604 4.99 -36.61 -39.45
CA ILE A 604 4.13 -37.02 -38.33
C ILE A 604 2.69 -36.61 -38.58
N ASP A 605 1.79 -37.58 -38.73
CA ASP A 605 0.35 -37.35 -38.79
C ASP A 605 -0.28 -37.24 -37.39
N ALA A 606 -0.93 -36.10 -37.16
CA ALA A 606 -1.64 -35.77 -35.93
C ALA A 606 -2.78 -36.76 -35.60
N GLN A 607 -3.36 -37.41 -36.63
CA GLN A 607 -4.47 -38.36 -36.46
C GLN A 607 -4.00 -39.72 -35.94
N THR A 608 -2.72 -40.05 -36.08
CA THR A 608 -2.16 -41.38 -35.80
C THR A 608 -0.98 -41.34 -34.83
N LEU A 609 -0.82 -40.22 -34.09
CA LEU A 609 0.18 -40.06 -33.02
C LEU A 609 0.28 -41.28 -32.08
N HIS A 610 -0.84 -41.81 -31.59
CA HIS A 610 -0.84 -42.97 -30.68
C HIS A 610 -0.22 -44.25 -31.27
N SER A 611 -0.34 -44.44 -32.59
CA SER A 611 0.20 -45.62 -33.29
C SER A 611 1.66 -45.45 -33.73
N HIS A 612 2.17 -44.22 -33.76
CA HIS A 612 3.54 -43.98 -34.20
C HIS A 612 4.57 -44.51 -33.18
N PRO A 613 5.58 -45.29 -33.59
CA PRO A 613 6.51 -45.96 -32.68
C PRO A 613 7.17 -45.03 -31.65
N PHE A 614 7.49 -43.79 -32.05
CA PHE A 614 8.12 -42.82 -31.15
C PHE A 614 7.23 -42.39 -29.98
N PHE A 615 5.91 -42.32 -30.15
CA PHE A 615 4.98 -41.83 -29.12
C PHE A 615 4.39 -42.95 -28.26
N LYS A 616 4.51 -44.21 -28.70
CA LYS A 616 4.04 -45.37 -27.94
C LYS A 616 4.64 -45.38 -26.53
N GLY A 617 3.78 -45.44 -25.51
CA GLY A 617 4.18 -45.41 -24.10
C GLY A 617 4.66 -44.06 -23.56
N LYS A 618 4.61 -42.97 -24.36
CA LYS A 618 4.96 -41.63 -23.90
C LYS A 618 3.72 -40.85 -23.44
N ARG A 619 3.91 -40.02 -22.41
CA ARG A 619 2.92 -39.08 -21.90
C ARG A 619 3.35 -37.63 -22.15
N PHE A 620 2.42 -36.81 -22.62
CA PHE A 620 2.60 -35.37 -22.78
C PHE A 620 1.59 -34.60 -21.95
N LYS A 621 2.08 -33.87 -20.94
CA LYS A 621 1.22 -33.06 -20.07
C LYS A 621 0.55 -31.91 -20.84
N ARG A 622 1.17 -31.46 -21.94
CA ARG A 622 0.65 -30.42 -22.83
C ARG A 622 0.85 -30.84 -24.29
N ILE A 623 -0.22 -30.82 -25.06
CA ILE A 623 -0.17 -30.99 -26.53
C ILE A 623 -0.65 -29.68 -27.14
N HIS A 624 0.11 -29.11 -28.07
CA HIS A 624 -0.22 -27.86 -28.77
C HIS A 624 -0.38 -28.14 -30.25
N TRP A 625 -1.43 -27.59 -30.83
CA TRP A 625 -1.62 -27.60 -32.27
C TRP A 625 -2.03 -26.22 -32.76
N ASN A 626 -1.10 -25.56 -33.45
CA ASN A 626 -1.36 -24.30 -34.13
C ASN A 626 -2.01 -24.56 -35.48
N CYS A 627 -3.29 -24.93 -35.40
CA CYS A 627 -4.05 -25.55 -36.48
C CYS A 627 -4.12 -24.67 -37.75
N PRO A 628 -3.60 -25.13 -38.90
CA PRO A 628 -3.35 -24.30 -40.10
C PRO A 628 -4.58 -24.06 -40.99
N PHE A 629 -5.77 -24.51 -40.59
CA PHE A 629 -6.95 -24.43 -41.44
C PHE A 629 -7.50 -22.99 -41.50
N THR A 630 -7.74 -22.45 -42.71
CA THR A 630 -8.38 -21.13 -42.97
C THR A 630 -9.63 -21.24 -43.85
N LYS A 631 -10.24 -20.11 -44.26
CA LYS A 631 -11.49 -20.07 -45.05
C LYS A 631 -11.32 -20.43 -46.52
N GLU A 632 -10.14 -20.21 -47.10
CA GLU A 632 -9.90 -20.46 -48.52
C GLU A 632 -9.28 -21.85 -48.75
N GLY A 633 -10.04 -22.71 -49.43
CA GLY A 633 -9.61 -24.04 -49.90
C GLY A 633 -10.54 -25.20 -49.49
N VAL A 634 -10.32 -26.37 -50.10
CA VAL A 634 -11.02 -27.69 -49.97
C VAL A 634 -10.87 -28.31 -48.56
N SER A 635 -11.02 -27.52 -47.50
CA SER A 635 -10.44 -27.79 -46.19
C SER A 635 -11.45 -28.02 -45.06
N GLN A 636 -12.74 -27.76 -45.27
CA GLN A 636 -13.76 -27.93 -44.22
C GLN A 636 -14.07 -29.40 -43.93
N ASP A 637 -14.25 -30.23 -44.95
CA ASP A 637 -14.53 -31.66 -44.76
C ASP A 637 -13.31 -32.35 -44.12
N LYS A 638 -12.11 -32.03 -44.61
CA LYS A 638 -10.86 -32.49 -43.97
C LYS A 638 -10.76 -32.03 -42.52
N PHE A 639 -11.08 -30.79 -42.19
CA PHE A 639 -11.07 -30.29 -40.81
C PHE A 639 -12.06 -31.05 -39.92
N ARG A 640 -13.27 -31.35 -40.41
CA ARG A 640 -14.30 -32.11 -39.68
C ARG A 640 -13.87 -33.55 -39.37
N HIS A 641 -13.07 -34.17 -40.24
CA HIS A 641 -12.53 -35.52 -40.01
C HIS A 641 -11.25 -35.54 -39.17
N VAL A 642 -10.30 -34.63 -39.45
CA VAL A 642 -8.97 -34.66 -38.84
C VAL A 642 -9.03 -34.31 -37.35
N ILE A 643 -9.87 -33.34 -36.96
CA ILE A 643 -9.91 -32.86 -35.58
C ILE A 643 -10.38 -33.92 -34.58
N PRO A 644 -11.52 -34.62 -34.77
CA PRO A 644 -11.93 -35.72 -33.88
C PRO A 644 -10.88 -36.84 -33.80
N ASN A 645 -10.25 -37.20 -34.92
CA ASN A 645 -9.21 -38.21 -34.96
C ASN A 645 -7.96 -37.78 -34.18
N PHE A 646 -7.56 -36.51 -34.27
CA PHE A 646 -6.47 -35.94 -33.47
C PHE A 646 -6.75 -36.04 -31.97
N PHE A 647 -7.95 -35.61 -31.52
CA PHE A 647 -8.32 -35.71 -30.10
C PHE A 647 -8.32 -37.16 -29.62
N SER A 648 -8.88 -38.08 -30.42
CA SER A 648 -8.89 -39.52 -30.15
C SER A 648 -7.48 -40.09 -30.03
N SER A 649 -6.57 -39.66 -30.91
CA SER A 649 -5.17 -40.05 -30.88
C SER A 649 -4.44 -39.54 -29.63
N CYS A 650 -4.77 -38.32 -29.16
CA CYS A 650 -4.19 -37.75 -27.95
C CYS A 650 -4.58 -38.48 -26.66
N VAL A 651 -5.72 -39.20 -26.64
CA VAL A 651 -6.21 -39.91 -25.45
C VAL A 651 -5.14 -40.84 -24.88
N GLN A 652 -4.42 -41.56 -25.72
CA GLN A 652 -3.41 -42.54 -25.30
C GLN A 652 -2.11 -41.89 -24.81
N LEU A 653 -1.93 -40.60 -25.09
CA LEU A 653 -0.73 -39.83 -24.76
C LEU A 653 -0.90 -38.94 -23.53
N GLN A 654 -2.08 -38.95 -22.88
CA GLN A 654 -2.43 -38.03 -21.80
C GLN A 654 -3.15 -38.73 -20.64
N GLN A 655 -3.06 -38.17 -19.44
CA GLN A 655 -3.81 -38.57 -18.24
C GLN A 655 -4.78 -37.46 -17.80
N ARG A 656 -5.64 -37.75 -16.82
CA ARG A 656 -6.56 -36.77 -16.24
C ARG A 656 -5.81 -35.48 -15.84
N GLY A 657 -6.37 -34.32 -16.19
CA GLY A 657 -5.79 -33.00 -15.91
C GLY A 657 -4.71 -32.54 -16.91
N ASP A 658 -4.27 -33.40 -17.84
CA ASP A 658 -3.42 -32.99 -18.95
C ASP A 658 -4.22 -32.16 -19.96
N ARG A 659 -3.54 -31.30 -20.73
CA ARG A 659 -4.20 -30.28 -21.56
C ARG A 659 -3.83 -30.37 -23.03
N ILE A 660 -4.80 -30.05 -23.87
CA ILE A 660 -4.64 -29.83 -25.31
C ILE A 660 -4.92 -28.35 -25.59
N HIS A 661 -4.03 -27.74 -26.35
CA HIS A 661 -4.08 -26.34 -26.75
C HIS A 661 -4.24 -26.30 -28.26
N VAL A 662 -5.35 -25.74 -28.75
CA VAL A 662 -5.62 -25.61 -30.19
C VAL A 662 -5.75 -24.14 -30.52
N SER A 663 -4.89 -23.64 -31.41
CA SER A 663 -4.96 -22.26 -31.89
C SER A 663 -5.66 -22.20 -33.25
N LEU A 664 -6.63 -21.30 -33.40
CA LEU A 664 -7.38 -21.07 -34.63
C LEU A 664 -7.35 -19.59 -35.01
N MET A 665 -7.32 -19.29 -36.31
CA MET A 665 -7.51 -17.94 -36.80
C MET A 665 -8.91 -17.39 -36.51
N GLN A 666 -8.97 -16.09 -36.28
CA GLN A 666 -10.17 -15.27 -36.10
C GLN A 666 -10.18 -14.13 -37.10
N GLU A 667 -11.18 -14.15 -37.98
CA GLU A 667 -11.45 -13.05 -38.91
C GLU A 667 -11.87 -11.79 -38.15
N LYS A 668 -11.44 -10.62 -38.65
CA LYS A 668 -11.81 -9.30 -38.11
C LYS A 668 -13.28 -8.95 -38.37
N GLU A 669 -13.88 -9.52 -39.43
CA GLU A 669 -15.29 -9.29 -39.81
C GLU A 669 -16.00 -10.61 -40.15
N GLY A 670 -17.26 -10.73 -39.71
CA GLY A 670 -18.14 -11.86 -40.01
C GLY A 670 -18.27 -12.93 -38.93
N ASP A 671 -19.28 -13.79 -39.11
CA ASP A 671 -19.61 -14.91 -38.21
C ASP A 671 -18.75 -16.16 -38.50
N TYR A 672 -17.57 -16.03 -39.11
CA TYR A 672 -16.77 -17.19 -39.55
C TYR A 672 -16.26 -18.05 -38.39
N TRP A 673 -15.69 -17.43 -37.35
CA TRP A 673 -15.30 -18.15 -36.15
C TRP A 673 -16.53 -18.66 -35.37
N LYS A 674 -17.70 -17.99 -35.50
CA LYS A 674 -18.98 -18.51 -34.99
C LYS A 674 -19.36 -19.78 -35.75
N LYS A 675 -19.33 -19.78 -37.08
CA LYS A 675 -19.58 -20.96 -37.93
C LYS A 675 -18.68 -22.14 -37.56
N ARG A 676 -17.37 -21.93 -37.36
CA ARG A 676 -16.47 -23.01 -36.90
C ARG A 676 -16.79 -23.55 -35.51
N GLN A 677 -17.35 -22.71 -34.62
CA GLN A 677 -17.83 -23.14 -33.31
C GLN A 677 -19.27 -23.67 -33.33
N ILE A 678 -20.05 -23.37 -34.37
CA ILE A 678 -21.42 -23.84 -34.57
C ILE A 678 -21.41 -25.21 -35.29
N GLU A 679 -20.52 -25.41 -36.27
CA GLU A 679 -20.24 -26.68 -36.96
C GLU A 679 -19.34 -27.61 -36.10
N ASN A 680 -18.61 -27.02 -35.15
CA ASN A 680 -17.95 -27.51 -33.93
C ASN A 680 -17.15 -28.84 -33.88
N PRO A 681 -16.32 -29.20 -34.87
CA PRO A 681 -15.50 -30.42 -34.78
C PRO A 681 -14.48 -30.39 -33.62
N ILE A 682 -14.03 -29.22 -33.15
CA ILE A 682 -13.09 -29.12 -32.02
C ILE A 682 -13.71 -29.41 -30.66
N VAL A 683 -14.88 -28.85 -30.33
CA VAL A 683 -15.53 -29.15 -29.04
C VAL A 683 -16.18 -30.52 -29.09
N LEU A 684 -16.77 -30.91 -30.23
CA LEU A 684 -17.36 -32.25 -30.37
C LEU A 684 -16.27 -33.33 -30.34
N GLY A 685 -15.19 -33.18 -31.12
CA GLY A 685 -14.05 -34.10 -31.11
C GLY A 685 -13.37 -34.19 -29.73
N ALA A 686 -13.18 -33.05 -29.06
CA ALA A 686 -12.68 -33.03 -27.68
C ALA A 686 -13.62 -33.76 -26.72
N THR A 687 -14.92 -33.46 -26.77
CA THR A 687 -15.92 -34.06 -25.86
C THR A 687 -16.06 -35.56 -26.09
N GLN A 688 -16.07 -36.01 -27.36
CA GLN A 688 -16.06 -37.42 -27.74
C GLN A 688 -14.84 -38.15 -27.19
N ALA A 689 -13.67 -37.50 -27.21
CA ALA A 689 -12.42 -38.04 -26.68
C ALA A 689 -12.26 -37.87 -25.14
N GLY A 690 -13.27 -37.36 -24.43
CA GLY A 690 -13.24 -37.22 -22.97
C GLY A 690 -12.53 -35.96 -22.45
N TYR A 691 -12.42 -34.92 -23.28
CA TYR A 691 -11.87 -33.62 -22.90
C TYR A 691 -12.97 -32.58 -22.67
N ARG A 692 -12.73 -31.63 -21.77
CA ARG A 692 -13.60 -30.46 -21.54
C ARG A 692 -12.88 -29.18 -21.91
N LEU A 693 -13.56 -28.22 -22.53
CA LEU A 693 -13.01 -26.89 -22.77
C LEU A 693 -12.92 -26.14 -21.44
N ILE A 694 -11.71 -25.72 -21.05
CA ILE A 694 -11.47 -24.98 -19.81
C ILE A 694 -11.04 -23.54 -20.05
N ARG A 695 -10.43 -23.22 -21.20
CA ARG A 695 -10.05 -21.84 -21.52
C ARG A 695 -10.18 -21.43 -22.99
N LYS A 696 -10.34 -20.13 -23.23
CA LYS A 696 -10.19 -19.44 -24.52
C LYS A 696 -9.46 -18.12 -24.30
N ARG A 697 -8.35 -17.89 -25.01
CA ARG A 697 -7.45 -16.75 -24.82
C ARG A 697 -6.91 -16.19 -26.13
N GLN A 698 -6.39 -14.97 -26.10
CA GLN A 698 -5.72 -14.36 -27.26
C GLN A 698 -4.39 -15.07 -27.56
N PHE A 699 -4.10 -15.20 -28.85
CA PHE A 699 -2.90 -15.86 -29.38
C PHE A 699 -2.34 -15.05 -30.56
N GLY A 700 -1.02 -15.07 -30.74
CA GLY A 700 -0.33 -14.32 -31.80
C GLY A 700 0.98 -13.68 -31.34
N SER A 701 1.50 -12.77 -32.16
CA SER A 701 2.80 -12.10 -31.97
C SER A 701 2.91 -11.28 -30.68
N GLU A 702 1.80 -10.70 -30.20
CA GLU A 702 1.76 -10.00 -28.90
C GLU A 702 2.12 -10.93 -27.73
N ARG A 703 1.75 -12.22 -27.85
CA ARG A 703 2.00 -13.23 -26.81
C ARG A 703 3.30 -13.99 -27.05
N TYR A 704 3.66 -14.23 -28.31
CA TYR A 704 4.86 -14.94 -28.73
C TYR A 704 5.53 -14.13 -29.83
N PRO A 705 6.43 -13.19 -29.48
CA PRO A 705 7.19 -12.43 -30.46
C PRO A 705 7.87 -13.37 -31.46
N ASP A 706 7.96 -12.94 -32.72
CA ASP A 706 8.55 -13.71 -33.84
C ASP A 706 7.77 -14.97 -34.27
N TYR A 707 6.62 -15.27 -33.66
CA TYR A 707 5.75 -16.33 -34.15
C TYR A 707 5.12 -15.97 -35.50
N GLN A 708 5.29 -16.87 -36.48
CA GLN A 708 4.70 -16.78 -37.81
C GLN A 708 3.76 -17.97 -38.04
N HIS A 709 2.48 -17.68 -38.26
CA HIS A 709 1.50 -18.74 -38.55
C HIS A 709 1.61 -19.17 -40.03
N ALA A 710 1.73 -20.48 -40.27
CA ALA A 710 2.01 -21.03 -41.60
C ALA A 710 1.09 -22.21 -41.96
N LYS A 711 0.83 -22.37 -43.26
CA LYS A 711 0.17 -23.55 -43.85
C LYS A 711 1.07 -24.78 -43.72
N THR A 712 0.48 -25.97 -43.83
CA THR A 712 1.23 -27.24 -43.95
C THR A 712 2.22 -27.22 -45.13
N SER A 713 1.91 -26.50 -46.22
CA SER A 713 2.79 -26.26 -47.36
C SER A 713 3.96 -25.30 -47.08
N GLY A 714 4.07 -24.74 -45.87
CA GLY A 714 5.12 -23.79 -45.50
C GLY A 714 4.92 -22.36 -46.03
N ALA A 715 3.76 -22.07 -46.63
CA ALA A 715 3.37 -20.70 -47.00
C ALA A 715 2.82 -19.95 -45.78
N GLU A 716 3.24 -18.69 -45.61
CA GLU A 716 2.79 -17.82 -44.53
C GLU A 716 1.32 -17.40 -44.70
N HIS A 717 0.65 -17.13 -43.59
CA HIS A 717 -0.68 -16.55 -43.55
C HIS A 717 -0.66 -15.07 -43.16
N SER A 718 -1.72 -14.34 -43.54
CA SER A 718 -1.93 -12.93 -43.20
C SER A 718 -2.00 -12.68 -41.67
N SER A 719 -1.78 -11.42 -41.27
CA SER A 719 -1.75 -10.90 -39.89
C SER A 719 -3.14 -10.83 -39.20
N GLU A 720 -3.95 -11.87 -39.37
CA GLU A 720 -5.25 -11.97 -38.72
C GLU A 720 -5.13 -12.38 -37.25
N ARG A 721 -6.13 -11.98 -36.44
CA ARG A 721 -6.15 -12.27 -35.00
C ARG A 721 -6.26 -13.78 -34.81
N GLN A 722 -5.61 -14.35 -33.80
CA GLN A 722 -5.71 -15.78 -33.49
C GLN A 722 -6.23 -15.98 -32.07
N ARG A 723 -6.88 -17.11 -31.83
CA ARG A 723 -7.28 -17.52 -30.48
C ARG A 723 -6.93 -18.96 -30.19
N GLU A 724 -6.54 -19.17 -28.94
CA GLU A 724 -6.18 -20.45 -28.39
C GLU A 724 -7.32 -20.97 -27.51
N PHE A 725 -7.68 -22.24 -27.72
CA PHE A 725 -8.66 -23.00 -26.97
C PHE A 725 -7.94 -24.08 -26.17
N VAL A 726 -8.17 -24.12 -24.86
CA VAL A 726 -7.51 -25.04 -23.96
C VAL A 726 -8.52 -26.05 -23.44
N PHE A 727 -8.25 -27.32 -23.71
CA PHE A 727 -9.04 -28.45 -23.30
C PHE A 727 -8.31 -29.26 -22.24
N GLU A 728 -9.03 -29.80 -21.26
CA GLU A 728 -8.49 -30.61 -20.18
C GLU A 728 -9.08 -32.02 -20.21
N LYS A 729 -8.22 -33.03 -20.07
CA LYS A 729 -8.65 -34.43 -20.05
C LYS A 729 -9.38 -34.74 -18.74
N THR A 730 -10.57 -35.34 -18.87
CA THR A 730 -11.42 -35.75 -17.74
C THR A 730 -11.30 -37.25 -17.46
N ASP A 731 -11.84 -37.73 -16.34
CA ASP A 731 -11.91 -39.17 -16.03
C ASP A 731 -12.96 -39.93 -16.86
N ARG A 732 -13.75 -39.23 -17.67
CA ARG A 732 -14.87 -39.85 -18.39
C ARG A 732 -14.37 -40.54 -19.65
N SER A 733 -14.76 -41.80 -19.84
CA SER A 733 -14.38 -42.60 -21.01
C SER A 733 -14.84 -41.94 -22.32
N PRO A 734 -14.06 -42.10 -23.41
CA PRO A 734 -14.47 -41.70 -24.76
C PRO A 734 -15.80 -42.36 -25.16
N ILE A 735 -16.62 -41.64 -25.91
CA ILE A 735 -17.94 -42.12 -26.35
C ILE A 735 -17.82 -42.64 -27.77
N LYS A 736 -18.26 -43.88 -28.03
CA LYS A 736 -18.57 -44.35 -29.39
C LYS A 736 -19.98 -43.87 -29.73
N LEU A 737 -20.13 -43.06 -30.77
CA LEU A 737 -21.44 -42.65 -31.26
C LEU A 737 -21.83 -43.57 -32.39
N GLU A 738 -22.98 -44.23 -32.27
CA GLU A 738 -23.51 -45.15 -33.29
C GLU A 738 -24.38 -44.45 -34.33
N ASP A 739 -24.58 -43.13 -34.28
CA ASP A 739 -25.25 -42.36 -35.35
C ASP A 739 -24.95 -40.85 -35.28
N GLU A 740 -24.59 -40.23 -36.42
CA GLU A 740 -24.14 -38.83 -36.51
C GLU A 740 -25.26 -37.78 -36.30
N SER A 741 -26.51 -38.17 -36.57
CA SER A 741 -27.68 -37.26 -36.54
C SER A 741 -28.28 -37.06 -35.13
N SER A 742 -28.35 -38.13 -34.32
CA SER A 742 -28.86 -38.08 -32.94
C SER A 742 -27.77 -37.69 -31.91
N GLY A 743 -26.50 -37.87 -32.26
CA GLY A 743 -25.34 -37.65 -31.39
C GLY A 743 -25.07 -36.19 -31.00
N CYS A 744 -25.33 -35.23 -31.90
CA CYS A 744 -24.99 -33.82 -31.67
C CYS A 744 -25.72 -33.20 -30.45
N LYS A 745 -27.03 -33.45 -30.28
CA LYS A 745 -27.79 -32.96 -29.11
C LYS A 745 -27.32 -33.60 -27.80
N ALA A 746 -26.98 -34.89 -27.82
CA ALA A 746 -26.48 -35.61 -26.65
C ALA A 746 -25.07 -35.13 -26.23
N LEU A 747 -24.19 -34.86 -27.19
CA LEU A 747 -22.86 -34.28 -26.97
C LEU A 747 -22.94 -32.86 -26.41
N LEU A 748 -23.85 -32.04 -26.91
CA LEU A 748 -24.09 -30.68 -26.40
C LEU A 748 -24.54 -30.68 -24.93
N LYS A 749 -25.56 -31.48 -24.59
CA LYS A 749 -26.01 -31.66 -23.21
C LYS A 749 -24.88 -32.12 -22.28
N ARG A 750 -23.96 -32.94 -22.80
CA ARG A 750 -22.80 -33.43 -22.05
C ARG A 750 -21.68 -32.40 -21.92
N ALA A 751 -21.41 -31.61 -22.95
CA ALA A 751 -20.46 -30.49 -22.88
C ALA A 751 -20.94 -29.44 -21.87
N GLU A 752 -22.25 -29.20 -21.79
CA GLU A 752 -22.85 -28.36 -20.75
C GLU A 752 -22.71 -28.96 -19.34
N ALA A 753 -22.89 -30.28 -19.20
CA ALA A 753 -22.70 -30.99 -17.94
C ALA A 753 -21.23 -31.15 -17.50
N LEU A 754 -20.27 -30.76 -18.35
CA LEU A 754 -18.83 -30.77 -18.07
C LEU A 754 -18.29 -29.39 -17.64
N LYS A 755 -19.17 -28.39 -17.52
CA LYS A 755 -18.84 -27.05 -17.01
C LYS A 755 -18.40 -27.12 -15.54
N ASP A 756 -17.38 -26.33 -15.20
CA ASP A 756 -16.88 -26.17 -13.83
C ASP A 756 -17.55 -24.94 -13.20
N PRO A 757 -18.38 -25.09 -12.14
CA PRO A 757 -19.11 -23.98 -11.52
C PRO A 757 -18.21 -23.03 -10.70
N ASN A 758 -16.94 -23.39 -10.43
CA ASN A 758 -16.07 -22.66 -9.52
C ASN A 758 -15.01 -21.78 -10.21
N GLN A 759 -15.06 -21.60 -11.54
CA GLN A 759 -14.09 -20.76 -12.27
C GLN A 759 -14.76 -19.63 -13.06
N LYS A 760 -14.13 -18.43 -13.09
CA LYS A 760 -14.60 -17.25 -13.86
C LYS A 760 -14.97 -17.65 -15.30
N GLU A 761 -16.23 -17.41 -15.64
CA GLU A 761 -17.05 -18.22 -16.56
C GLU A 761 -16.85 -17.94 -18.07
N TYR A 762 -17.10 -18.96 -18.89
CA TYR A 762 -17.45 -18.83 -20.33
C TYR A 762 -18.98 -18.95 -20.49
N LYS A 763 -19.66 -17.96 -21.08
CA LYS A 763 -21.11 -18.04 -21.35
C LYS A 763 -21.38 -18.71 -22.69
N ILE A 764 -22.14 -19.81 -22.69
CA ILE A 764 -22.71 -20.41 -23.91
C ILE A 764 -23.96 -19.61 -24.27
N LYS A 765 -23.95 -18.89 -25.40
CA LYS A 765 -25.13 -18.18 -25.92
C LYS A 765 -25.80 -19.00 -27.01
N LYS A 766 -27.13 -19.10 -26.95
CA LYS A 766 -27.98 -19.64 -28.03
C LYS A 766 -28.09 -18.60 -29.15
N HIS A 767 -27.90 -19.01 -30.40
CA HIS A 767 -28.09 -18.13 -31.55
C HIS A 767 -29.54 -18.25 -32.05
N THR A 768 -30.38 -17.25 -31.81
CA THR A 768 -31.65 -17.09 -32.53
C THR A 768 -31.40 -16.25 -33.77
N LYS A 769 -31.64 -16.79 -34.97
CA LYS A 769 -31.65 -15.98 -36.19
C LYS A 769 -33.03 -15.34 -36.36
N ASN A 770 -33.11 -14.02 -36.27
CA ASN A 770 -34.17 -13.26 -36.93
C ASN A 770 -33.75 -13.01 -38.39
N SER A 771 -33.93 -14.00 -39.25
CA SER A 771 -34.14 -13.75 -40.68
C SER A 771 -34.78 -14.97 -41.34
N ALA A 772 -35.87 -14.71 -42.06
CA ALA A 772 -36.68 -15.71 -42.72
C ALA A 772 -35.87 -16.52 -43.75
N LYS A 773 -35.53 -17.77 -43.40
CA LYS A 773 -35.48 -18.95 -44.28
C LYS A 773 -35.20 -20.21 -43.42
N PRO A 774 -36.04 -21.26 -43.47
CA PRO A 774 -35.85 -22.45 -42.67
C PRO A 774 -34.89 -23.40 -43.39
N SER A 775 -33.63 -23.46 -42.94
CA SER A 775 -32.79 -24.67 -43.02
C SER A 775 -31.48 -24.50 -42.24
N GLN A 776 -31.28 -25.45 -41.33
CA GLN A 776 -30.02 -25.93 -40.75
C GLN A 776 -29.34 -25.14 -39.62
N SER A 777 -29.38 -25.79 -38.45
CA SER A 777 -28.55 -25.70 -37.23
C SER A 777 -28.79 -24.53 -36.25
N GLU A 778 -29.45 -24.84 -35.14
CA GLU A 778 -29.34 -24.10 -33.88
C GLU A 778 -27.92 -24.28 -33.32
N GLY A 779 -27.08 -23.26 -33.48
CA GLY A 779 -25.69 -23.27 -33.01
C GLY A 779 -25.49 -22.55 -31.68
N CYS A 780 -24.64 -23.10 -30.82
CA CYS A 780 -24.19 -22.50 -29.56
C CYS A 780 -22.77 -21.93 -29.72
N TYR A 781 -22.47 -20.77 -29.10
CA TYR A 781 -21.14 -20.14 -29.12
C TYR A 781 -20.65 -19.73 -27.71
N PHE A 782 -19.33 -19.74 -27.48
CA PHE A 782 -18.67 -19.42 -26.19
C PHE A 782 -18.04 -18.00 -26.15
N ASP A 783 -18.53 -17.13 -25.27
CA ASP A 783 -17.94 -15.80 -25.02
C ASP A 783 -16.61 -15.85 -24.24
N CYS A 784 -15.70 -14.92 -24.50
CA CYS A 784 -14.32 -14.92 -24.00
C CYS A 784 -14.22 -14.72 -22.47
N SER A 785 -13.29 -15.43 -21.82
CA SER A 785 -12.81 -15.06 -20.47
C SER A 785 -11.68 -14.05 -20.57
N THR A 786 -11.36 -13.40 -19.46
CA THR A 786 -10.19 -12.53 -19.30
C THR A 786 -8.86 -13.32 -19.45
N ASP A 787 -7.88 -12.74 -20.15
CA ASP A 787 -6.60 -13.33 -20.62
C ASP A 787 -5.57 -13.70 -19.50
N GLU A 788 -5.99 -13.81 -18.23
CA GLU A 788 -5.12 -13.65 -17.06
C GLU A 788 -4.32 -14.89 -16.61
N ASP A 789 -4.43 -16.06 -17.26
CA ASP A 789 -3.76 -17.29 -16.76
C ASP A 789 -2.72 -17.88 -17.75
N SER A 790 -1.44 -17.61 -17.46
CA SER A 790 -0.27 -18.12 -18.19
C SER A 790 0.30 -19.35 -17.45
N SER A 791 -0.38 -20.50 -17.51
CA SER A 791 0.12 -21.78 -16.93
C SER A 791 1.19 -22.47 -17.80
N ASP A 792 1.98 -21.66 -18.52
CA ASP A 792 2.87 -22.09 -19.61
C ASP A 792 4.18 -22.75 -19.09
N GLY A 793 4.41 -22.83 -17.78
CA GLY A 793 5.71 -23.21 -17.18
C GLY A 793 5.77 -24.56 -16.45
N TYR A 794 5.71 -24.54 -15.11
CA TYR A 794 6.06 -25.67 -14.22
C TYR A 794 4.90 -26.58 -13.83
N ASP A 795 5.22 -27.80 -13.40
CA ASP A 795 4.28 -28.88 -13.06
C ASP A 795 3.28 -28.62 -11.93
N SER A 796 3.49 -27.57 -11.13
CA SER A 796 2.77 -27.29 -9.88
C SER A 796 1.83 -26.08 -9.94
N ASP A 797 1.24 -25.82 -11.11
CA ASP A 797 0.08 -24.92 -11.25
C ASP A 797 -1.18 -25.76 -11.50
#